data_AF-A0A7H8R3N7-F1
#
_entry.id   AF-A0A7H8R3N7-F1
#
_cell.length_a   1.000
_cell.length_b   1.000
_cell.length_c   1.000
_cell.angle_alpha   90.00
_cell.angle_beta   90.00
_cell.angle_gamma   90.00
#
_symmetry.space_group_name_H-M   'P 1'
#
loop_
_entity.id
_entity.type
_entity.pdbx_description
1 polymer ?
#
loop_
_entity_poly.entity_id
_entity_poly.type
_entity_poly.pdbx_seq_one_letter_code
_entity_poly.pdbx_strand_id
1 'polypeptide(L)'
;MASFWAKKWQYFGLAKYKSLKTDEFDDAEKDSGVRRHLVHGSESTSSLSSGSGSKAQYDDDDEERGANHRSWSTRSKLLMVVNLVVFCSSLALFFTGFYRQSSMPNSAYRKVSTWSPVMDDMEIPFVEKQVQGGLFPATKAEDQLLGRREPSPETDDLWLDYEIQRPFLLTREQVIELGKDPEKTVKYPDDVFGLGTEAYMGGMDVFHVLHCFNTIRKEAFKDYYFDGEQYHMEGYGEESQPKRRHSELFWVHLRHCTDIIVQFLMCNADTTMTTMTWLETQERPWPDFSVNKKCVDFDTLVRWRDENALNISQAGLVRRPPGAPETKMSEEYWRIPLHGQSSLPQKMSSSNKTLGATRTEKLAQWAVNLQYQDIPQEVIERTKELFLDWLGCAIAGRHHPAVSAIARYTTEMGPTAGKKSEFVDGSIGFLTSPAFAGLVNGASSHVVEQDDLHNRSMMHPATVIFPAALAVAQDIQANGKEFIAACVVGYEVGCRVGEYLGKNHYEMFHSTATGGVIGVAAAVGHLLKLDLDRMLSAIGTAGTQAAGLWQFLIDASHSKQVHTGKACFDGIFAAYTARDGLLGPRDILEGPRGMGNAYGRGSTKPEAIDRNLGQEFAVLLSSFKWHASCRHTHPSVDALLSLMQDHGLKFDDIESVVARTYRAALDVLGLGGRGETVHQSKFTMGFVLAVAARNGQAMITDFTEQGLHDSALRNFQDRVVMEYDADIDSKFPEEWQGTVIVTCKSGQKITKSVEYLKGDPQIPLTRSELETKTRALFEYGGYKDAEQVETVIQRAWNLELENNLIGFSFK
;
A
#
# COMPACT_ATOMS: atom_id res chain seq x y z
N MET A 1 63.28 5.26 56.72
CA MET A 1 63.15 5.72 55.32
C MET A 1 61.99 5.01 54.58
N ALA A 2 60.70 5.02 54.97
CA ALA A 2 60.01 5.65 56.09
C ALA A 2 60.52 7.06 56.42
N SER A 3 60.31 8.00 55.48
CA SER A 3 60.37 9.47 55.67
C SER A 3 60.20 10.26 54.36
N PHE A 4 60.48 9.67 53.19
CA PHE A 4 60.53 10.42 51.91
C PHE A 4 59.29 10.26 51.00
N TRP A 5 58.32 9.42 51.36
CA TRP A 5 56.96 9.45 50.78
C TRP A 5 56.06 10.51 51.44
N ALA A 6 56.65 11.46 52.17
CA ALA A 6 55.95 12.57 52.79
C ALA A 6 55.95 13.80 51.87
N LYS A 7 54.78 14.43 51.71
CA LYS A 7 54.55 15.76 51.10
C LYS A 7 54.72 15.89 49.57
N LYS A 8 53.82 15.27 48.80
CA LYS A 8 52.73 16.03 48.12
C LYS A 8 51.73 15.10 47.40
N TRP A 9 50.76 14.62 48.16
CA TRP A 9 49.37 14.61 47.68
C TRP A 9 48.79 16.01 47.87
N GLN A 10 48.34 16.64 46.79
CA GLN A 10 47.46 17.83 46.70
C GLN A 10 47.42 18.15 45.20
N TYR A 11 46.34 17.89 44.46
CA TYR A 11 45.05 18.58 44.59
C TYR A 11 43.87 17.64 44.22
N PHE A 12 42.90 17.51 45.15
CA PHE A 12 41.45 17.21 45.03
C PHE A 12 40.96 16.18 43.96
N GLY A 13 40.09 15.21 44.27
CA GLY A 13 38.91 15.23 45.17
C GLY A 13 37.65 15.11 44.29
N LEU A 14 36.63 14.28 44.56
CA LEU A 14 35.90 14.12 45.82
C LEU A 14 35.04 12.84 45.86
N ALA A 15 34.75 12.40 47.09
CA ALA A 15 33.47 11.87 47.60
C ALA A 15 32.78 10.67 46.87
N LYS A 16 32.76 9.49 47.50
CA LYS A 16 31.63 8.96 48.32
C LYS A 16 30.30 8.78 47.57
N TYR A 17 29.79 7.55 47.53
CA TYR A 17 28.52 7.23 48.20
C TYR A 17 28.52 5.77 48.72
N LYS A 18 27.63 5.49 49.69
CA LYS A 18 27.56 4.22 50.44
C LYS A 18 26.57 3.22 49.83
N SER A 19 26.80 1.94 50.14
CA SER A 19 25.87 0.81 49.96
C SER A 19 24.61 0.89 50.84
N LEU A 20 23.58 0.14 50.44
CA LEU A 20 22.66 -0.73 51.22
C LEU A 20 21.80 -1.48 50.17
N LYS A 21 21.89 -2.82 50.00
CA LYS A 21 21.35 -3.96 50.80
C LYS A 21 19.93 -4.40 50.39
N THR A 22 19.81 -5.67 49.97
CA THR A 22 18.75 -6.70 50.17
C THR A 22 19.23 -7.90 49.34
N ASP A 23 19.77 -8.98 49.91
CA ASP A 23 19.17 -10.00 50.79
C ASP A 23 18.12 -10.88 50.06
N GLU A 24 18.47 -12.17 49.89
CA GLU A 24 17.66 -13.41 49.75
C GLU A 24 16.49 -13.48 48.74
N PHE A 25 16.50 -14.51 47.86
CA PHE A 25 15.59 -15.68 47.98
C PHE A 25 15.96 -16.80 46.98
N ASP A 26 15.93 -18.05 47.47
CA ASP A 26 16.10 -19.31 46.72
C ASP A 26 14.73 -19.89 46.26
N ASP A 27 14.78 -21.03 45.58
CA ASP A 27 13.68 -21.96 45.24
C ASP A 27 12.64 -21.55 44.18
N ALA A 28 12.62 -22.30 43.05
CA ALA A 28 11.68 -23.42 42.89
C ALA A 28 11.79 -24.09 41.50
N GLU A 29 12.29 -25.33 41.45
CA GLU A 29 12.24 -26.19 40.27
C GLU A 29 11.44 -27.47 40.59
N LYS A 30 10.37 -27.75 39.81
CA LYS A 30 9.65 -29.04 39.57
C LYS A 30 8.11 -28.94 39.60
N ASP A 31 7.48 -29.12 38.44
CA ASP A 31 6.51 -30.19 38.07
C ASP A 31 5.95 -29.81 36.68
N SER A 32 5.44 -30.67 35.80
CA SER A 32 5.39 -32.14 35.62
C SER A 32 5.22 -32.32 34.08
N GLY A 33 5.70 -33.33 33.37
CA GLY A 33 5.49 -34.76 33.56
C GLY A 33 4.56 -35.34 32.47
N VAL A 34 5.10 -35.84 31.36
CA VAL A 34 4.36 -36.71 30.42
C VAL A 34 5.20 -37.94 30.05
N ARG A 35 4.65 -39.14 30.29
CA ARG A 35 5.24 -40.44 29.95
C ARG A 35 4.84 -40.90 28.54
N ARG A 36 5.67 -41.76 27.91
CA ARG A 36 5.22 -42.98 27.19
C ARG A 36 6.40 -43.93 26.85
N HIS A 37 6.46 -45.07 27.54
CA HIS A 37 6.34 -46.46 26.99
C HIS A 37 6.39 -46.63 25.45
N LEU A 38 7.00 -47.65 24.81
CA LEU A 38 7.34 -49.07 25.11
C LEU A 38 8.39 -49.56 24.04
N VAL A 39 9.47 -50.30 24.37
CA VAL A 39 9.68 -51.78 24.27
C VAL A 39 9.99 -52.43 22.88
N HIS A 40 11.01 -53.33 22.90
CA HIS A 40 11.38 -54.45 21.98
C HIS A 40 12.30 -54.25 20.74
N GLY A 41 13.06 -55.34 20.43
CA GLY A 41 14.01 -55.50 19.32
C GLY A 41 15.50 -55.67 19.75
N SER A 42 15.93 -56.66 20.53
CA SER A 42 16.22 -58.08 20.19
C SER A 42 17.17 -58.34 19.01
N GLU A 43 18.45 -58.67 19.30
CA GLU A 43 19.25 -59.83 18.82
C GLU A 43 20.70 -59.67 19.35
N SER A 44 21.31 -60.61 20.08
CA SER A 44 21.93 -61.88 19.62
C SER A 44 23.10 -61.64 18.65
N THR A 45 24.35 -62.12 18.79
CA THR A 45 25.08 -62.91 19.83
C THR A 45 26.56 -62.39 19.85
N SER A 46 27.59 -62.93 20.53
CA SER A 46 27.80 -64.20 21.26
C SER A 46 28.86 -64.10 22.38
N SER A 47 28.90 -65.16 23.17
CA SER A 47 29.82 -65.63 24.22
C SER A 47 31.31 -65.75 23.87
N LEU A 48 32.18 -65.62 24.90
CA LEU A 48 33.13 -66.65 25.40
C LEU A 48 33.84 -66.12 26.67
N SER A 49 33.49 -66.64 27.85
CA SER A 49 34.31 -67.58 28.67
C SER A 49 35.58 -66.94 29.29
N SER A 50 35.65 -66.57 30.57
CA SER A 50 35.51 -67.34 31.84
C SER A 50 36.88 -67.62 32.50
N GLY A 51 36.99 -67.34 33.81
CA GLY A 51 38.16 -67.65 34.64
C GLY A 51 38.34 -66.62 35.75
N SER A 52 37.68 -66.74 36.90
CA SER A 52 38.22 -67.41 38.10
C SER A 52 39.67 -67.01 38.41
N GLY A 53 40.03 -66.27 39.47
CA GLY A 53 39.30 -65.94 40.69
C GLY A 53 39.81 -66.76 41.87
N SER A 54 40.54 -66.11 42.77
CA SER A 54 40.51 -66.39 44.21
C SER A 54 41.04 -65.19 45.00
N LYS A 55 40.38 -64.89 46.12
CA LYS A 55 41.00 -64.17 47.24
C LYS A 55 41.61 -65.23 48.15
N ALA A 56 42.80 -64.97 48.67
CA ALA A 56 43.22 -65.44 49.98
C ALA A 56 44.16 -64.38 50.58
N GLN A 57 44.10 -64.23 51.90
CA GLN A 57 44.72 -63.18 52.72
C GLN A 57 45.45 -63.88 53.88
N TYR A 58 46.22 -63.11 54.67
CA TYR A 58 46.99 -63.52 55.87
C TYR A 58 48.38 -64.10 55.54
N ASP A 59 49.46 -63.79 56.28
CA ASP A 59 49.57 -63.13 57.60
C ASP A 59 50.72 -62.09 57.67
N ASP A 60 50.79 -61.38 58.81
CA ASP A 60 51.83 -60.41 59.20
C ASP A 60 53.25 -61.03 59.33
N ASP A 61 54.29 -60.20 59.15
CA ASP A 61 55.28 -59.90 60.21
C ASP A 61 56.39 -58.91 59.75
N ASP A 62 56.50 -57.82 60.52
CA ASP A 62 57.71 -57.08 60.94
C ASP A 62 58.72 -56.32 60.01
N GLU A 63 59.29 -55.30 60.66
CA GLU A 63 60.54 -54.53 60.44
C GLU A 63 60.69 -53.45 59.33
N GLU A 64 60.79 -52.22 59.82
CA GLU A 64 61.51 -51.03 59.30
C GLU A 64 62.16 -51.09 57.90
N ARG A 65 61.59 -50.37 56.92
CA ARG A 65 62.39 -49.72 55.86
C ARG A 65 61.92 -48.30 55.56
N GLY A 66 62.86 -47.35 55.67
CA GLY A 66 62.59 -45.92 55.62
C GLY A 66 62.16 -45.37 54.25
N ALA A 67 61.60 -44.17 54.29
CA ALA A 67 61.20 -43.40 53.12
C ALA A 67 62.39 -43.17 52.17
N ASN A 68 62.37 -43.82 51.00
CA ASN A 68 63.34 -43.57 49.94
C ASN A 68 62.66 -42.87 48.75
N HIS A 69 62.97 -41.58 48.59
CA HIS A 69 62.57 -40.77 47.44
C HIS A 69 62.88 -41.49 46.12
N ARG A 70 61.86 -41.72 45.28
CA ARG A 70 62.08 -42.00 43.85
C ARG A 70 62.70 -40.76 43.21
N SER A 71 64.04 -40.71 43.16
CA SER A 71 64.76 -39.64 42.50
C SER A 71 64.38 -39.64 41.01
N TRP A 72 63.88 -38.52 40.51
CA TRP A 72 63.52 -38.40 39.10
C TRP A 72 64.76 -38.62 38.24
N SER A 73 64.65 -39.50 37.22
CA SER A 73 65.76 -39.74 36.29
C SER A 73 66.20 -38.44 35.62
N THR A 74 67.46 -38.34 35.22
CA THR A 74 67.98 -37.14 34.53
C THR A 74 67.17 -36.82 33.28
N ARG A 75 66.64 -37.83 32.57
CA ARG A 75 65.71 -37.66 31.44
C ARG A 75 64.36 -37.09 31.87
N SER A 76 63.80 -37.55 32.98
CA SER A 76 62.52 -37.04 33.52
C SER A 76 62.65 -35.59 33.98
N LYS A 77 63.76 -35.22 34.64
CA LYS A 77 64.07 -33.84 35.02
C LYS A 77 64.24 -32.95 33.79
N LEU A 78 64.97 -33.42 32.78
CA LEU A 78 65.17 -32.69 31.51
C LEU A 78 63.83 -32.47 30.79
N LEU A 79 62.99 -33.50 30.66
CA LEU A 79 61.65 -33.38 30.06
C LEU A 79 60.75 -32.42 30.84
N MET A 80 60.80 -32.42 32.18
CA MET A 80 60.04 -31.46 32.99
C MET A 80 60.51 -30.02 32.75
N VAL A 81 61.83 -29.78 32.68
CA VAL A 81 62.40 -28.46 32.37
C VAL A 81 62.02 -28.02 30.96
N VAL A 82 62.09 -28.90 29.95
CA VAL A 82 61.68 -28.59 28.57
C VAL A 82 60.19 -28.23 28.51
N ASN A 83 59.31 -28.99 29.17
CA ASN A 83 57.88 -28.66 29.23
C ASN A 83 57.63 -27.33 29.96
N LEU A 84 58.37 -27.02 31.01
CA LEU A 84 58.30 -25.72 31.70
C LEU A 84 58.73 -24.56 30.79
N VAL A 85 59.83 -24.72 30.03
CA VAL A 85 60.27 -23.72 29.05
C VAL A 85 59.22 -23.53 27.97
N VAL A 86 58.69 -24.61 27.38
CA VAL A 86 57.62 -24.54 26.37
C VAL A 86 56.36 -23.87 26.93
N PHE A 87 55.92 -24.21 28.14
CA PHE A 87 54.76 -23.61 28.78
C PHE A 87 54.96 -22.11 29.05
N CYS A 88 56.11 -21.71 29.61
CA CYS A 88 56.45 -20.31 29.84
C CYS A 88 56.59 -19.52 28.53
N SER A 89 57.15 -20.12 27.46
CA SER A 89 57.21 -19.51 26.13
C SER A 89 55.82 -19.34 25.52
N SER A 90 54.93 -20.34 25.64
CA SER A 90 53.54 -20.24 25.20
C SER A 90 52.75 -19.18 25.97
N LEU A 91 52.95 -19.05 27.28
CA LEU A 91 52.41 -17.93 28.06
C LEU A 91 52.95 -16.60 27.56
N ALA A 92 54.27 -16.47 27.35
CA ALA A 92 54.87 -15.25 26.85
C ALA A 92 54.32 -14.84 25.47
N LEU A 93 54.12 -15.80 24.56
CA LEU A 93 53.49 -15.57 23.25
C LEU A 93 52.01 -15.18 23.38
N PHE A 94 51.26 -15.81 24.29
CA PHE A 94 49.86 -15.44 24.56
C PHE A 94 49.74 -14.03 25.13
N PHE A 95 50.52 -13.69 26.15
CA PHE A 95 50.51 -12.37 26.77
C PHE A 95 51.08 -11.27 25.86
N THR A 96 52.11 -11.55 25.05
CA THR A 96 52.58 -10.57 24.05
C THR A 96 51.58 -10.38 22.92
N GLY A 97 50.88 -11.42 22.47
CA GLY A 97 49.78 -11.31 21.50
C GLY A 97 48.63 -10.44 22.03
N PHE A 98 48.16 -10.73 23.25
CA PHE A 98 47.08 -9.97 23.90
C PHE A 98 47.47 -8.51 24.18
N TYR A 99 48.69 -8.28 24.68
CA TYR A 99 49.22 -6.94 24.90
C TYR A 99 49.33 -6.17 23.58
N ARG A 100 49.88 -6.79 22.52
CA ARG A 100 50.03 -6.18 21.20
C ARG A 100 48.69 -5.78 20.59
N GLN A 101 47.65 -6.61 20.75
CA GLN A 101 46.30 -6.28 20.27
C GLN A 101 45.68 -5.11 21.06
N SER A 102 45.99 -5.01 22.36
CA SER A 102 45.53 -3.94 23.24
C SER A 102 46.24 -2.60 22.99
N SER A 103 47.50 -2.65 22.58
CA SER A 103 48.40 -1.50 22.41
C SER A 103 48.50 -0.96 20.97
N MET A 104 47.68 -1.43 20.03
CA MET A 104 47.62 -0.83 18.69
C MET A 104 47.01 0.60 18.76
N PRO A 105 47.52 1.58 18.00
CA PRO A 105 46.88 2.87 17.84
C PRO A 105 45.41 2.71 17.42
N ASN A 106 44.51 3.49 18.03
CA ASN A 106 43.08 3.45 17.75
C ASN A 106 42.43 2.05 17.95
N SER A 107 42.96 1.19 18.82
CA SER A 107 42.46 -0.19 19.04
C SER A 107 40.97 -0.28 19.40
N ALA A 108 40.39 0.74 20.04
CA ALA A 108 38.96 0.85 20.28
C ALA A 108 38.17 1.21 19.00
N TYR A 109 38.66 2.17 18.22
CA TYR A 109 38.06 2.62 16.96
C TYR A 109 38.04 1.49 15.90
N ARG A 110 39.12 0.70 15.83
CA ARG A 110 39.25 -0.51 14.99
C ARG A 110 38.21 -1.60 15.30
N LYS A 111 37.43 -1.50 16.39
CA LYS A 111 36.29 -2.40 16.66
C LYS A 111 35.02 -1.97 15.95
N VAL A 112 34.84 -0.68 15.68
CA VAL A 112 33.60 -0.07 15.17
C VAL A 112 33.72 0.49 13.75
N SER A 113 34.93 0.69 13.24
CA SER A 113 35.21 1.10 11.85
C SER A 113 36.14 0.09 11.16
N THR A 114 36.07 -0.01 9.83
CA THR A 114 37.02 -0.81 9.03
C THR A 114 38.38 -0.13 8.98
N TRP A 115 39.43 -0.85 8.56
CA TRP A 115 40.77 -0.28 8.56
C TRP A 115 40.86 0.92 7.60
N SER A 116 41.60 1.95 7.99
CA SER A 116 42.02 3.03 7.10
C SER A 116 43.33 3.68 7.58
N PRO A 117 44.12 4.29 6.68
CA PRO A 117 45.45 4.83 7.00
C PRO A 117 45.48 5.83 8.16
N VAL A 118 44.44 6.66 8.31
CA VAL A 118 44.34 7.65 9.40
C VAL A 118 44.39 6.99 10.79
N MET A 119 44.02 5.72 10.92
CA MET A 119 44.13 4.98 12.18
C MET A 119 45.57 4.60 12.55
N ASP A 120 46.48 4.59 11.58
CA ASP A 120 47.92 4.34 11.76
C ASP A 120 48.71 5.65 11.85
N ASP A 121 48.30 6.67 11.08
CA ASP A 121 48.97 7.98 11.00
C ASP A 121 48.77 8.89 12.22
N MET A 122 47.61 8.81 12.89
CA MET A 122 47.30 9.67 14.04
C MET A 122 46.40 8.99 15.09
N GLU A 123 46.52 9.41 16.36
CA GLU A 123 45.61 8.98 17.42
C GLU A 123 44.32 9.83 17.41
N ILE A 124 43.17 9.17 17.40
CA ILE A 124 41.83 9.79 17.36
C ILE A 124 41.22 9.69 18.78
N PRO A 125 41.22 10.77 19.58
CA PRO A 125 40.72 10.71 20.95
C PRO A 125 39.18 10.63 20.98
N PHE A 126 38.65 9.70 21.78
CA PHE A 126 37.22 9.73 22.14
C PHE A 126 36.97 10.89 23.12
N VAL A 127 36.16 11.85 22.70
CA VAL A 127 35.74 12.98 23.53
C VAL A 127 34.30 12.77 23.96
N GLU A 128 34.07 12.65 25.27
CA GLU A 128 32.72 12.60 25.82
C GLU A 128 32.01 13.95 25.60
N LYS A 129 30.87 13.93 24.89
CA LYS A 129 30.06 15.11 24.60
C LYS A 129 28.59 14.81 24.89
N GLN A 130 27.92 15.75 25.53
CA GLN A 130 26.47 15.72 25.66
C GLN A 130 25.82 16.25 24.37
N VAL A 131 24.95 15.45 23.74
CA VAL A 131 24.16 15.88 22.58
C VAL A 131 23.20 16.99 23.00
N GLN A 132 23.20 18.11 22.28
CA GLN A 132 22.37 19.27 22.57
C GLN A 132 20.95 19.08 22.01
N GLY A 133 20.15 18.33 22.75
CA GLY A 133 18.79 17.92 22.40
C GLY A 133 17.66 18.94 22.57
N GLY A 134 17.96 20.21 22.89
CA GLY A 134 16.92 21.23 23.07
C GLY A 134 16.14 21.48 21.78
N LEU A 135 14.81 21.61 21.83
CA LEU A 135 13.99 21.84 20.63
C LEU A 135 14.28 23.19 19.98
N PHE A 136 14.44 24.24 20.78
CA PHE A 136 14.72 25.59 20.30
C PHE A 136 16.23 25.81 20.09
N PRO A 137 16.64 26.58 19.06
CA PRO A 137 18.02 26.95 18.84
C PRO A 137 18.46 28.00 19.88
N ALA A 138 19.76 28.29 19.99
CA ALA A 138 20.23 29.37 20.84
C ALA A 138 19.76 30.75 20.34
N THR A 139 19.39 31.66 21.26
CA THR A 139 19.00 33.06 20.97
C THR A 139 19.95 33.85 20.07
N LYS A 140 21.24 33.50 20.04
CA LYS A 140 22.31 34.14 19.29
C LYS A 140 22.72 33.25 18.12
N ALA A 141 22.77 33.80 16.90
CA ALA A 141 23.08 33.03 15.69
C ALA A 141 24.50 32.42 15.74
N GLU A 142 25.46 33.12 16.34
CA GLU A 142 26.82 32.64 16.53
C GLU A 142 26.90 31.39 17.44
N ASP A 143 25.99 31.28 18.41
CA ASP A 143 25.89 30.15 19.36
C ASP A 143 25.04 28.98 18.82
N GLN A 144 24.44 29.11 17.63
CA GLN A 144 23.64 28.05 17.02
C GLN A 144 24.52 26.97 16.38
N LEU A 145 24.18 25.71 16.64
CA LEU A 145 24.82 24.54 16.03
C LEU A 145 24.52 24.46 14.52
N LEU A 146 25.37 23.73 13.79
CA LEU A 146 25.40 23.70 12.33
C LEU A 146 24.04 23.38 11.68
N GLY A 147 23.28 22.41 12.22
CA GLY A 147 21.96 22.06 11.69
C GLY A 147 20.82 22.99 12.13
N ARG A 148 21.07 23.91 13.06
CA ARG A 148 20.07 24.86 13.61
C ARG A 148 19.95 26.16 12.84
N ARG A 149 21.00 26.53 12.12
CA ARG A 149 21.09 27.78 11.37
C ARG A 149 20.12 27.77 10.18
N GLU A 150 19.54 28.92 9.88
CA GLU A 150 18.76 29.14 8.65
C GLU A 150 19.72 29.11 7.43
N PRO A 151 19.23 28.85 6.21
CA PRO A 151 19.99 29.12 4.98
C PRO A 151 20.52 30.55 4.94
N SER A 152 21.82 30.71 4.76
CA SER A 152 22.53 31.96 4.50
C SER A 152 23.92 31.65 3.92
N PRO A 153 24.59 32.58 3.21
CA PRO A 153 25.94 32.37 2.69
C PRO A 153 26.93 31.94 3.78
N GLU A 154 26.90 32.60 4.95
CA GLU A 154 27.79 32.27 6.08
C GLU A 154 27.49 30.89 6.67
N THR A 155 26.23 30.45 6.59
CA THR A 155 25.83 29.10 7.01
C THR A 155 26.30 28.06 6.01
N ASP A 156 26.25 28.34 4.71
CA ASP A 156 26.71 27.43 3.67
C ASP A 156 28.24 27.31 3.63
N ASP A 157 28.98 28.40 3.86
CA ASP A 157 30.43 28.36 4.07
C ASP A 157 30.80 27.44 5.26
N LEU A 158 30.06 27.55 6.36
CA LEU A 158 30.26 26.66 7.52
C LEU A 158 29.92 25.20 7.18
N TRP A 159 28.85 24.94 6.44
CA TRP A 159 28.54 23.57 6.01
C TRP A 159 29.62 23.02 5.07
N LEU A 160 30.15 23.84 4.17
CA LEU A 160 31.26 23.48 3.28
C LEU A 160 32.49 23.03 4.08
N ASP A 161 32.88 23.77 5.13
CA ASP A 161 34.01 23.40 6.01
C ASP A 161 33.85 22.01 6.66
N TYR A 162 32.62 21.59 6.96
CA TYR A 162 32.33 20.29 7.58
C TYR A 162 32.09 19.14 6.59
N GLU A 163 31.78 19.41 5.31
CA GLU A 163 31.47 18.38 4.31
C GLU A 163 32.51 18.24 3.19
N ILE A 164 33.46 19.17 3.08
CA ILE A 164 34.37 19.27 1.93
C ILE A 164 35.15 17.97 1.69
N GLN A 165 34.75 17.26 0.64
CA GLN A 165 35.38 15.99 0.26
C GLN A 165 36.68 16.26 -0.49
N ARG A 166 37.79 16.38 0.25
CA ARG A 166 39.14 16.48 -0.34
C ARG A 166 39.70 15.10 -0.65
N PRO A 167 40.29 14.88 -1.83
CA PRO A 167 40.95 13.63 -2.14
C PRO A 167 42.29 13.54 -1.38
N PHE A 168 42.55 12.36 -0.82
CA PHE A 168 43.79 11.99 -0.14
C PHE A 168 44.66 11.14 -1.06
N LEU A 169 45.95 11.03 -0.72
CA LEU A 169 46.90 10.13 -1.36
C LEU A 169 46.86 8.76 -0.67
N LEU A 170 46.75 7.70 -1.45
CA LEU A 170 46.86 6.31 -1.00
C LEU A 170 48.00 5.59 -1.73
N THR A 171 48.70 4.67 -1.05
CA THR A 171 49.65 3.75 -1.71
C THR A 171 48.93 2.51 -2.25
N ARG A 172 49.60 1.76 -3.12
CA ARG A 172 49.08 0.49 -3.68
C ARG A 172 48.68 -0.51 -2.60
N GLU A 173 49.49 -0.62 -1.54
CA GLU A 173 49.27 -1.51 -0.40
C GLU A 173 48.02 -1.10 0.38
N GLN A 174 47.84 0.21 0.60
CA GLN A 174 46.67 0.75 1.29
C GLN A 174 45.38 0.49 0.49
N VAL A 175 45.41 0.60 -0.84
CA VAL A 175 44.27 0.25 -1.70
C VAL A 175 43.90 -1.25 -1.57
N ILE A 176 44.89 -2.14 -1.52
CA ILE A 176 44.65 -3.58 -1.28
C ILE A 176 44.05 -3.81 0.10
N GLU A 177 44.57 -3.16 1.15
CA GLU A 177 44.13 -3.37 2.54
C GLU A 177 42.72 -2.81 2.80
N LEU A 178 42.27 -1.78 2.05
CA LEU A 178 40.86 -1.37 1.98
C LEU A 178 39.94 -2.43 1.34
N GLY A 179 40.51 -3.48 0.72
CA GLY A 179 39.79 -4.49 -0.05
C GLY A 179 39.43 -4.05 -1.46
N LYS A 180 40.18 -3.10 -2.04
CA LYS A 180 39.93 -2.52 -3.38
C LYS A 180 40.96 -3.05 -4.40
N ASP A 181 40.58 -2.97 -5.67
CA ASP A 181 41.38 -3.42 -6.81
C ASP A 181 42.30 -2.27 -7.30
N PRO A 182 43.64 -2.36 -7.14
CA PRO A 182 44.54 -1.29 -7.55
C PRO A 182 44.65 -1.10 -9.07
N GLU A 183 44.14 -2.03 -9.88
CA GLU A 183 44.10 -1.86 -11.35
C GLU A 183 42.85 -1.09 -11.81
N LYS A 184 41.84 -0.97 -10.93
CA LYS A 184 40.60 -0.21 -11.19
C LYS A 184 40.53 1.11 -10.41
N THR A 185 41.36 1.26 -9.39
CA THR A 185 41.41 2.47 -8.57
C THR A 185 42.16 3.58 -9.30
N VAL A 186 41.60 4.79 -9.33
CA VAL A 186 42.17 5.94 -10.05
C VAL A 186 43.48 6.39 -9.41
N LYS A 187 44.47 6.65 -10.26
CA LYS A 187 45.79 7.19 -9.90
C LYS A 187 45.85 8.71 -10.13
N TYR A 188 46.66 9.40 -9.34
CA TYR A 188 47.10 10.75 -9.67
C TYR A 188 48.00 10.71 -10.92
N PRO A 189 47.81 11.59 -11.91
CA PRO A 189 48.74 11.74 -13.03
C PRO A 189 50.12 12.21 -12.53
N ASP A 190 51.14 11.36 -12.68
CA ASP A 190 52.50 11.62 -12.16
C ASP A 190 53.17 12.79 -12.87
N ASP A 191 52.85 13.02 -14.14
CA ASP A 191 53.29 14.17 -14.93
C ASP A 191 52.72 15.52 -14.44
N VAL A 192 51.58 15.49 -13.73
CA VAL A 192 50.94 16.69 -13.16
C VAL A 192 51.31 16.90 -11.68
N PHE A 193 51.36 15.82 -10.89
CA PHE A 193 51.50 15.90 -9.43
C PHE A 193 52.86 15.44 -8.87
N GLY A 194 53.65 14.67 -9.63
CA GLY A 194 54.98 14.20 -9.21
C GLY A 194 54.98 13.26 -8.00
N LEU A 195 53.91 12.49 -7.80
CA LEU A 195 53.68 11.62 -6.63
C LEU A 195 54.12 10.16 -6.84
N GLY A 196 54.60 9.82 -8.04
CA GLY A 196 54.96 8.47 -8.47
C GLY A 196 53.79 7.71 -9.12
N THR A 197 54.12 6.68 -9.91
CA THR A 197 53.14 5.91 -10.70
C THR A 197 52.19 5.03 -9.88
N GLU A 198 52.37 4.93 -8.56
CA GLU A 198 51.54 4.16 -7.62
C GLU A 198 50.84 5.07 -6.59
N ALA A 199 50.61 6.33 -6.95
CA ALA A 199 49.85 7.30 -6.16
C ALA A 199 48.34 7.22 -6.49
N TYR A 200 47.52 6.78 -5.54
CA TYR A 200 46.08 6.56 -5.72
C TYR A 200 45.20 7.63 -5.07
N MET A 201 44.02 7.88 -5.66
CA MET A 201 43.02 8.81 -5.13
C MET A 201 42.04 8.11 -4.17
N GLY A 202 41.98 8.57 -2.93
CA GLY A 202 40.95 8.19 -1.95
C GLY A 202 40.19 9.39 -1.39
N GLY A 203 39.05 9.15 -0.73
CA GLY A 203 38.30 10.12 0.07
C GLY A 203 37.94 9.48 1.42
N MET A 204 37.51 10.27 2.41
CA MET A 204 36.98 9.71 3.66
C MET A 204 35.45 9.73 3.64
N ASP A 205 34.82 8.62 4.01
CA ASP A 205 33.37 8.41 3.81
C ASP A 205 32.49 9.33 4.66
N VAL A 206 32.89 9.66 5.91
CA VAL A 206 32.11 10.56 6.78
C VAL A 206 31.83 11.94 6.15
N PHE A 207 32.79 12.52 5.42
CA PHE A 207 32.58 13.81 4.74
C PHE A 207 31.60 13.67 3.57
N HIS A 208 31.63 12.53 2.85
CA HIS A 208 30.65 12.24 1.82
C HIS A 208 29.23 12.08 2.39
N VAL A 209 29.08 11.39 3.53
CA VAL A 209 27.78 11.25 4.21
C VAL A 209 27.25 12.61 4.68
N LEU A 210 28.11 13.50 5.19
CA LEU A 210 27.74 14.87 5.56
C LEU A 210 27.32 15.70 4.34
N HIS A 211 28.03 15.61 3.21
CA HIS A 211 27.69 16.29 1.96
C HIS A 211 26.34 15.82 1.39
N CYS A 212 26.08 14.52 1.38
CA CYS A 212 24.78 13.95 1.01
C CYS A 212 23.67 14.44 1.96
N PHE A 213 23.94 14.56 3.25
CA PHE A 213 22.97 15.06 4.21
C PHE A 213 22.68 16.57 4.05
N ASN A 214 23.69 17.39 3.75
CA ASN A 214 23.48 18.80 3.41
C ASN A 214 22.71 18.97 2.11
N THR A 215 22.94 18.11 1.11
CA THR A 215 22.13 18.10 -0.13
C THR A 215 20.65 17.87 0.19
N ILE A 216 20.32 16.95 1.10
CA ILE A 216 18.95 16.74 1.60
C ILE A 216 18.45 17.97 2.39
N ARG A 217 19.30 18.64 3.19
CA ARG A 217 18.95 19.91 3.86
C ARG A 217 18.59 20.99 2.82
N LYS A 218 19.36 21.15 1.75
CA LYS A 218 19.12 22.15 0.70
C LYS A 218 17.79 21.91 -0.02
N GLU A 219 17.44 20.66 -0.34
CA GLU A 219 16.10 20.31 -0.86
C GLU A 219 14.97 20.63 0.13
N ALA A 220 15.18 20.45 1.43
CA ALA A 220 14.17 20.84 2.44
C ALA A 220 13.92 22.36 2.50
N PHE A 221 14.85 23.16 1.99
CA PHE A 221 14.75 24.62 1.80
C PHE A 221 14.70 24.99 0.31
N LYS A 222 14.02 24.18 -0.52
CA LYS A 222 13.99 24.35 -1.98
C LYS A 222 13.72 25.78 -2.47
N ASP A 223 12.76 26.46 -1.83
CA ASP A 223 12.38 27.86 -2.13
C ASP A 223 13.51 28.90 -1.92
N TYR A 224 14.68 28.51 -1.39
CA TYR A 224 15.89 29.34 -1.26
C TYR A 224 17.02 28.92 -2.23
N TYR A 225 17.22 27.62 -2.44
CA TYR A 225 18.34 27.09 -3.24
C TYR A 225 18.04 26.85 -4.73
N PHE A 226 16.76 26.84 -5.13
CA PHE A 226 16.34 26.47 -6.48
C PHE A 226 15.26 27.43 -7.03
N ASP A 227 15.42 27.85 -8.28
CA ASP A 227 14.36 28.50 -9.07
C ASP A 227 14.01 27.62 -10.28
N GLY A 228 12.82 27.03 -10.26
CA GLY A 228 12.43 25.99 -11.21
C GLY A 228 13.35 24.76 -11.16
N GLU A 229 14.11 24.54 -12.24
CA GLU A 229 15.13 23.48 -12.37
C GLU A 229 16.58 24.01 -12.21
N GLN A 230 16.78 25.32 -12.01
CA GLN A 230 18.12 25.89 -11.85
C GLN A 230 18.56 25.89 -10.38
N TYR A 231 19.72 25.28 -10.13
CA TYR A 231 20.39 25.26 -8.82
C TYR A 231 21.32 26.45 -8.69
N HIS A 232 21.18 27.22 -7.60
CA HIS A 232 22.05 28.36 -7.29
C HIS A 232 22.99 28.00 -6.14
N MET A 233 24.30 27.96 -6.42
CA MET A 233 25.31 27.54 -5.45
C MET A 233 25.47 28.51 -4.27
N GLU A 234 25.21 29.80 -4.49
CA GLU A 234 25.36 30.91 -3.52
C GLU A 234 24.02 31.41 -2.94
N GLY A 235 22.90 30.76 -3.29
CA GLY A 235 21.56 31.28 -3.04
C GLY A 235 21.23 32.54 -3.85
N TYR A 236 20.02 33.06 -3.69
CA TYR A 236 19.78 34.48 -4.04
C TYR A 236 20.39 35.37 -2.94
N GLY A 237 20.86 36.57 -3.32
CA GLY A 237 21.44 37.54 -2.37
C GLY A 237 20.44 38.00 -1.30
N GLU A 238 20.93 38.81 -0.34
CA GLU A 238 20.31 39.19 0.96
C GLU A 238 18.78 39.46 1.00
N GLU A 239 18.13 39.76 -0.12
CA GLU A 239 16.68 40.00 -0.24
C GLU A 239 15.81 38.72 -0.28
N SER A 240 16.37 37.53 -0.55
CA SER A 240 15.57 36.29 -0.67
C SER A 240 15.36 35.56 0.66
N GLN A 241 14.27 35.86 1.36
CA GLN A 241 13.83 35.00 2.46
C GLN A 241 13.14 33.72 1.95
N PRO A 242 13.41 32.54 2.55
CA PRO A 242 12.72 31.31 2.19
C PRO A 242 11.21 31.46 2.36
N LYS A 243 10.42 31.13 1.32
CA LYS A 243 8.96 31.25 1.33
C LYS A 243 8.36 30.26 2.33
N ARG A 244 8.03 30.72 3.54
CA ARG A 244 7.54 29.87 4.64
C ARG A 244 6.11 29.37 4.39
N ARG A 245 5.98 28.22 3.72
CA ARG A 245 4.70 27.50 3.49
C ARG A 245 4.16 26.76 4.74
N HIS A 246 4.99 26.62 5.77
CA HIS A 246 4.69 25.93 7.02
C HIS A 246 4.91 26.83 8.24
N SER A 247 4.34 26.46 9.39
CA SER A 247 4.43 27.23 10.63
C SER A 247 5.86 27.33 11.18
N GLU A 248 6.12 28.34 12.01
CA GLU A 248 7.45 28.53 12.61
C GLU A 248 7.92 27.31 13.42
N LEU A 249 6.99 26.69 14.16
CA LEU A 249 7.28 25.49 14.95
C LEU A 249 7.68 24.30 14.08
N PHE A 250 7.16 24.19 12.86
CA PHE A 250 7.59 23.17 11.90
C PHE A 250 9.05 23.41 11.49
N TRP A 251 9.44 24.64 11.14
CA TRP A 251 10.82 24.96 10.75
C TRP A 251 11.81 24.87 11.91
N VAL A 252 11.40 25.16 13.14
CA VAL A 252 12.20 24.88 14.35
C VAL A 252 12.39 23.37 14.53
N HIS A 253 11.32 22.58 14.40
CA HIS A 253 11.40 21.13 14.57
C HIS A 253 12.23 20.44 13.46
N LEU A 254 12.11 20.89 12.22
CA LEU A 254 12.90 20.38 11.10
C LEU A 254 14.40 20.59 11.34
N ARG A 255 14.81 21.83 11.66
CA ARG A 255 16.21 22.16 11.97
C ARG A 255 16.72 21.47 13.23
N HIS A 256 15.86 21.26 14.23
CA HIS A 256 16.18 20.41 15.38
C HIS A 256 16.53 18.98 14.96
N CYS A 257 15.72 18.35 14.12
CA CYS A 257 15.98 17.01 13.60
C CYS A 257 17.25 16.97 12.73
N THR A 258 17.46 17.97 11.86
CA THR A 258 18.68 18.12 11.06
C THR A 258 19.93 18.12 11.94
N ASP A 259 19.93 18.94 12.99
CA ASP A 259 21.05 19.09 13.92
C ASP A 259 21.30 17.85 14.79
N ILE A 260 20.25 17.13 15.22
CA ILE A 260 20.39 15.86 15.94
C ILE A 260 21.08 14.81 15.07
N ILE A 261 20.76 14.76 13.77
CA ILE A 261 21.40 13.85 12.82
C ILE A 261 22.86 14.26 12.59
N VAL A 262 23.18 15.55 12.41
CA VAL A 262 24.57 16.03 12.30
C VAL A 262 25.39 15.64 13.54
N GLN A 263 24.88 15.93 14.74
CA GLN A 263 25.55 15.55 15.99
C GLN A 263 25.76 14.03 16.09
N PHE A 264 24.79 13.22 15.65
CA PHE A 264 24.92 11.76 15.62
C PHE A 264 26.00 11.30 14.62
N LEU A 265 26.01 11.84 13.40
CA LEU A 265 27.00 11.53 12.35
C LEU A 265 28.42 11.93 12.77
N MET A 266 28.59 13.06 13.46
CA MET A 266 29.89 13.49 13.98
C MET A 266 30.36 12.64 15.18
N CYS A 267 29.45 12.21 16.06
CA CYS A 267 29.77 11.33 17.18
C CYS A 267 30.07 9.88 16.76
N ASN A 268 29.50 9.43 15.63
CA ASN A 268 29.71 8.11 15.04
C ASN A 268 30.42 8.23 13.68
N ALA A 269 31.32 9.20 13.55
CA ALA A 269 32.11 9.41 12.35
C ALA A 269 32.82 8.10 11.97
N ASP A 270 32.84 7.77 10.69
CA ASP A 270 33.51 6.57 10.19
C ASP A 270 34.66 6.97 9.28
N THR A 271 35.88 6.60 9.68
CA THR A 271 37.13 6.88 8.96
C THR A 271 37.36 5.95 7.77
N THR A 272 36.42 5.07 7.42
CA THR A 272 36.47 4.26 6.20
C THR A 272 36.79 5.12 4.98
N MET A 273 37.68 4.66 4.11
CA MET A 273 38.02 5.37 2.89
C MET A 273 37.14 4.94 1.71
N THR A 274 36.65 5.91 0.95
CA THR A 274 36.15 5.73 -0.41
C THR A 274 37.33 5.77 -1.39
N THR A 275 37.27 5.01 -2.47
CA THR A 275 38.24 5.05 -3.57
C THR A 275 37.60 5.63 -4.82
N MET A 276 38.38 6.20 -5.73
CA MET A 276 37.88 6.63 -7.03
C MET A 276 38.05 5.51 -8.08
N THR A 277 37.09 5.37 -9.01
CA THR A 277 37.10 4.41 -10.13
C THR A 277 36.81 5.13 -11.45
N TRP A 278 37.11 4.48 -12.58
CA TRP A 278 36.68 4.93 -13.90
C TRP A 278 35.36 4.27 -14.29
N LEU A 279 34.40 5.06 -14.77
CA LEU A 279 33.13 4.56 -15.34
C LEU A 279 33.11 4.80 -16.85
N GLU A 280 32.56 3.85 -17.60
CA GLU A 280 32.48 3.88 -19.07
C GLU A 280 31.84 5.17 -19.64
N THR A 281 30.92 5.78 -18.89
CA THR A 281 30.16 6.97 -19.30
C THR A 281 30.67 8.29 -18.73
N GLN A 282 31.77 8.28 -17.96
CA GLN A 282 32.26 9.47 -17.23
C GLN A 282 33.70 9.80 -17.61
N GLU A 283 33.94 11.03 -18.06
CA GLU A 283 35.28 11.56 -18.36
C GLU A 283 36.09 11.91 -17.09
N ARG A 284 35.46 11.85 -15.90
CA ARG A 284 36.06 12.22 -14.61
C ARG A 284 36.07 11.04 -13.64
N PRO A 285 37.05 11.00 -12.71
CA PRO A 285 37.07 10.02 -11.62
C PRO A 285 35.75 9.98 -10.86
N TRP A 286 35.18 8.79 -10.66
CA TRP A 286 33.92 8.60 -9.96
C TRP A 286 34.13 7.90 -8.60
N PRO A 287 33.52 8.36 -7.51
CA PRO A 287 33.65 7.70 -6.20
C PRO A 287 32.96 6.32 -6.15
N ASP A 288 33.69 5.33 -5.66
CA ASP A 288 33.16 4.00 -5.33
C ASP A 288 32.65 3.99 -3.88
N PHE A 289 31.33 4.17 -3.76
CA PHE A 289 30.59 4.14 -2.49
C PHE A 289 30.40 2.74 -1.89
N SER A 290 30.84 1.67 -2.56
CA SER A 290 30.71 0.29 -2.07
C SER A 290 31.83 -0.02 -1.06
N VAL A 291 31.84 0.68 0.06
CA VAL A 291 32.88 0.57 1.10
C VAL A 291 32.56 -0.50 2.14
N ASN A 292 33.61 -1.11 2.70
CA ASN A 292 33.46 -2.09 3.79
C ASN A 292 33.11 -1.39 5.11
N LYS A 293 32.06 -1.86 5.80
CA LYS A 293 31.57 -1.29 7.07
C LYS A 293 31.53 -2.32 8.21
N LYS A 294 31.65 -1.85 9.46
CA LYS A 294 31.38 -2.64 10.68
C LYS A 294 30.10 -2.15 11.34
N CYS A 295 28.96 -2.57 10.80
CA CYS A 295 27.66 -2.19 11.32
C CYS A 295 27.33 -2.92 12.63
N VAL A 296 26.51 -2.29 13.48
CA VAL A 296 25.78 -3.00 14.52
C VAL A 296 24.77 -3.93 13.84
N ASP A 297 24.59 -5.14 14.36
CA ASP A 297 23.49 -6.03 13.96
C ASP A 297 22.15 -5.40 14.37
N PHE A 298 21.53 -4.70 13.43
CA PHE A 298 20.28 -3.98 13.65
C PHE A 298 19.11 -4.93 13.86
N ASP A 299 19.14 -6.15 13.31
CA ASP A 299 18.09 -7.16 13.53
C ASP A 299 18.12 -7.67 14.98
N THR A 300 19.30 -7.73 15.62
CA THR A 300 19.39 -7.95 17.07
C THR A 300 18.79 -6.80 17.88
N LEU A 301 18.96 -5.53 17.47
CA LEU A 301 18.30 -4.40 18.13
C LEU A 301 16.78 -4.40 17.91
N VAL A 302 16.32 -4.78 16.72
CA VAL A 302 14.90 -4.91 16.37
C VAL A 302 14.25 -6.03 17.19
N ARG A 303 14.86 -7.22 17.27
CA ARG A 303 14.38 -8.31 18.13
C ARG A 303 14.33 -7.89 19.59
N TRP A 304 15.40 -7.27 20.10
CA TRP A 304 15.41 -6.79 21.48
C TRP A 304 14.30 -5.76 21.73
N ARG A 305 14.08 -4.81 20.80
CA ARG A 305 12.95 -3.87 20.88
C ARG A 305 11.62 -4.62 20.93
N ASP A 306 11.39 -5.58 20.05
CA ASP A 306 10.10 -6.27 19.93
C ASP A 306 9.83 -7.21 21.13
N GLU A 307 10.89 -7.74 21.74
CA GLU A 307 10.83 -8.53 22.98
C GLU A 307 10.64 -7.66 24.25
N ASN A 308 11.13 -6.42 24.26
CA ASN A 308 11.22 -5.59 25.47
C ASN A 308 10.36 -4.31 25.44
N ALA A 309 9.76 -3.95 24.30
CA ALA A 309 8.90 -2.77 24.19
C ALA A 309 7.57 -2.98 24.89
N LEU A 310 7.22 -2.04 25.78
CA LEU A 310 5.87 -1.96 26.33
C LEU A 310 4.86 -1.68 25.21
N ASN A 311 3.69 -2.29 25.30
CA ASN A 311 2.63 -2.16 24.31
C ASN A 311 2.30 -0.67 24.06
N ILE A 312 2.44 -0.22 22.81
CA ILE A 312 2.30 1.19 22.39
C ILE A 312 0.94 1.78 22.78
N SER A 313 -0.12 0.95 22.85
CA SER A 313 -1.45 1.38 23.32
C SER A 313 -1.46 1.87 24.79
N GLN A 314 -0.49 1.44 25.61
CA GLN A 314 -0.38 1.80 27.02
C GLN A 314 0.56 2.99 27.26
N ALA A 315 1.56 3.22 26.40
CA ALA A 315 2.48 4.35 26.52
C ALA A 315 1.74 5.71 26.49
N GLY A 316 0.67 5.82 25.69
CA GLY A 316 -0.19 7.01 25.64
C GLY A 316 -1.04 7.27 26.89
N LEU A 317 -1.09 6.33 27.84
CA LEU A 317 -1.81 6.48 29.11
C LEU A 317 -0.98 7.23 30.17
N VAL A 318 0.32 7.40 29.96
CA VAL A 318 1.21 8.12 30.89
C VAL A 318 0.83 9.61 30.89
N ARG A 319 0.15 10.04 31.95
CA ARG A 319 -0.13 11.46 32.24
C ARG A 319 0.85 11.97 33.29
N ARG A 320 1.22 13.25 33.21
CA ARG A 320 2.03 13.92 34.23
C ARG A 320 1.34 13.79 35.60
N PRO A 321 1.93 13.12 36.61
CA PRO A 321 1.31 13.03 37.93
C PRO A 321 1.33 14.40 38.63
N PRO A 322 0.38 14.67 39.54
CA PRO A 322 0.35 15.93 40.28
C PRO A 322 1.65 16.17 41.05
N GLY A 323 2.21 17.38 40.94
CA GLY A 323 3.46 17.75 41.61
C GLY A 323 4.74 17.17 40.99
N ALA A 324 4.67 16.50 39.83
CA ALA A 324 5.86 16.10 39.09
C ALA A 324 6.76 17.31 38.78
N PRO A 325 8.09 17.21 38.97
CA PRO A 325 9.01 18.28 38.60
C PRO A 325 8.92 18.54 37.09
N GLU A 326 8.81 19.82 36.72
CA GLU A 326 8.66 20.26 35.33
C GLU A 326 9.93 20.96 34.85
N THR A 327 10.35 20.64 33.62
CA THR A 327 11.35 21.43 32.90
C THR A 327 10.64 22.64 32.30
N LYS A 328 11.08 23.85 32.65
CA LYS A 328 10.53 25.08 32.05
C LYS A 328 10.85 25.11 30.56
N MET A 329 9.85 25.44 29.74
CA MET A 329 10.05 25.77 28.32
C MET A 329 10.95 27.02 28.21
N SER A 330 11.77 27.09 27.16
CA SER A 330 12.61 28.27 26.92
C SER A 330 11.77 29.51 26.60
N GLU A 331 12.33 30.69 26.85
CA GLU A 331 11.70 31.98 26.53
C GLU A 331 11.36 32.12 25.03
N GLU A 332 12.04 31.37 24.15
CA GLU A 332 11.77 31.39 22.70
C GLU A 332 10.45 30.72 22.33
N TYR A 333 10.04 29.67 23.06
CA TYR A 333 8.74 29.01 22.84
C TYR A 333 7.58 30.01 22.92
N TRP A 334 7.67 30.95 23.87
CA TRP A 334 6.64 31.97 24.11
C TRP A 334 6.71 33.16 23.13
N ARG A 335 7.76 33.26 22.31
CA ARG A 335 7.92 34.32 21.29
C ARG A 335 7.38 33.95 19.92
N ILE A 336 7.10 32.66 19.68
CA ILE A 336 6.54 32.19 18.42
C ILE A 336 5.05 32.59 18.32
N PRO A 337 4.61 33.31 17.26
CA PRO A 337 3.21 33.63 17.07
C PRO A 337 2.38 32.36 16.79
N LEU A 338 1.73 31.83 17.83
CA LEU A 338 0.72 30.78 17.68
C LEU A 338 -0.53 31.39 17.05
N HIS A 339 -0.60 31.40 15.71
CA HIS A 339 -1.81 31.78 14.98
C HIS A 339 -3.01 30.96 15.47
N GLY A 340 -3.99 31.61 16.12
CA GLY A 340 -5.26 30.99 16.51
C GLY A 340 -5.56 30.86 18.01
N GLN A 341 -5.15 31.80 18.86
CA GLN A 341 -5.68 31.91 20.23
C GLN A 341 -6.53 33.18 20.45
N SER A 342 -7.85 33.03 20.38
CA SER A 342 -8.82 33.94 21.00
C SER A 342 -10.02 33.18 21.57
N SER A 343 -10.35 33.48 22.84
CA SER A 343 -11.55 33.05 23.58
C SER A 343 -11.99 31.57 23.48
N LEU A 344 -11.70 30.79 24.52
CA LEU A 344 -12.32 29.49 24.78
C LEU A 344 -13.77 29.64 25.29
N PRO A 345 -14.81 29.14 24.59
CA PRO A 345 -16.10 28.85 25.19
C PRO A 345 -16.00 27.53 25.99
N GLN A 346 -16.76 27.41 27.07
CA GLN A 346 -16.73 26.26 27.98
C GLN A 346 -16.93 24.93 27.22
N LYS A 347 -15.95 24.01 27.33
CA LYS A 347 -16.03 22.68 26.71
C LYS A 347 -16.52 21.62 27.68
N MET A 348 -17.60 20.96 27.27
CA MET A 348 -18.12 19.74 27.88
C MET A 348 -17.13 18.56 27.78
N SER A 349 -17.29 17.65 28.76
CA SER A 349 -16.89 16.23 28.77
C SER A 349 -16.53 15.56 27.43
N SER A 350 -15.33 14.96 27.35
CA SER A 350 -14.95 13.76 26.55
C SER A 350 -13.44 13.51 26.75
N SER A 351 -13.01 12.41 27.38
CA SER A 351 -12.86 11.03 26.86
C SER A 351 -11.66 10.83 25.91
N ASN A 352 -11.23 9.58 25.75
CA ASN A 352 -10.07 9.18 24.94
C ASN A 352 -10.07 9.81 23.53
N LYS A 353 -8.88 10.19 23.04
CA LYS A 353 -8.63 10.32 21.60
C LYS A 353 -7.37 9.56 21.21
N THR A 354 -7.64 8.36 20.72
CA THR A 354 -6.92 7.63 19.67
C THR A 354 -6.02 8.50 18.79
N LEU A 355 -4.86 7.95 18.37
CA LEU A 355 -4.36 8.25 17.03
C LEU A 355 -5.54 8.01 16.07
N GLY A 356 -5.92 9.02 15.30
CA GLY A 356 -7.07 8.88 14.42
C GLY A 356 -6.83 7.71 13.47
N ALA A 357 -7.76 6.76 13.44
CA ALA A 357 -7.74 5.67 12.46
C ALA A 357 -7.52 6.25 11.06
N THR A 358 -6.73 5.57 10.21
CA THR A 358 -6.56 5.99 8.81
C THR A 358 -7.92 5.99 8.10
N ARG A 359 -8.06 6.67 6.96
CA ARG A 359 -9.37 6.65 6.27
C ARG A 359 -9.72 5.22 5.84
N THR A 360 -8.71 4.47 5.40
CA THR A 360 -8.76 3.03 5.10
C THR A 360 -9.24 2.22 6.30
N GLU A 361 -8.71 2.48 7.50
CA GLU A 361 -9.12 1.81 8.74
C GLU A 361 -10.54 2.18 9.18
N LYS A 362 -10.96 3.45 9.03
CA LYS A 362 -12.36 3.85 9.28
C LYS A 362 -13.34 3.17 8.32
N LEU A 363 -12.99 3.10 7.03
CA LEU A 363 -13.80 2.46 6.00
C LEU A 363 -13.91 0.95 6.25
N ALA A 364 -12.80 0.28 6.56
CA ALA A 364 -12.78 -1.13 6.96
C ALA A 364 -13.57 -1.37 8.25
N GLN A 365 -13.45 -0.49 9.25
CA GLN A 365 -14.18 -0.60 10.51
C GLN A 365 -15.69 -0.43 10.33
N TRP A 366 -16.12 0.49 9.47
CA TRP A 366 -17.52 0.64 9.08
C TRP A 366 -18.03 -0.62 8.35
N ALA A 367 -17.23 -1.16 7.41
CA ALA A 367 -17.55 -2.37 6.66
C ALA A 367 -17.69 -3.63 7.54
N VAL A 368 -16.91 -3.73 8.62
CA VAL A 368 -17.06 -4.80 9.63
C VAL A 368 -18.30 -4.61 10.50
N ASN A 369 -18.62 -3.35 10.87
CA ASN A 369 -19.63 -3.08 11.89
C ASN A 369 -21.07 -3.02 11.38
N LEU A 370 -21.32 -2.61 10.12
CA LEU A 370 -22.67 -2.40 9.58
C LEU A 370 -23.55 -3.65 9.74
N GLN A 371 -24.64 -3.59 10.52
CA GLN A 371 -25.59 -4.70 10.59
C GLN A 371 -26.82 -4.39 9.73
N TYR A 372 -27.54 -5.44 9.28
CA TYR A 372 -28.76 -5.28 8.46
C TYR A 372 -29.78 -4.32 9.10
N GLN A 373 -29.99 -4.39 10.42
CA GLN A 373 -30.94 -3.52 11.13
C GLN A 373 -30.53 -2.05 11.19
N ASP A 374 -29.28 -1.71 10.89
CA ASP A 374 -28.76 -0.33 10.87
C ASP A 374 -28.90 0.30 9.47
N ILE A 375 -29.31 -0.48 8.47
CA ILE A 375 -29.45 -0.04 7.07
C ILE A 375 -30.81 0.65 6.89
N PRO A 376 -30.88 1.90 6.41
CA PRO A 376 -32.15 2.56 6.11
C PRO A 376 -32.99 1.80 5.09
N GLN A 377 -34.32 1.79 5.24
CA GLN A 377 -35.21 1.01 4.36
C GLN A 377 -35.04 1.36 2.87
N GLU A 378 -34.82 2.64 2.54
CA GLU A 378 -34.57 3.08 1.16
C GLU A 378 -33.29 2.48 0.56
N VAL A 379 -32.25 2.23 1.37
CA VAL A 379 -31.01 1.57 0.95
C VAL A 379 -31.27 0.08 0.72
N ILE A 380 -32.11 -0.56 1.54
CA ILE A 380 -32.54 -1.96 1.36
C ILE A 380 -33.34 -2.08 0.05
N GLU A 381 -34.35 -1.24 -0.18
CA GLU A 381 -35.15 -1.27 -1.42
C GLU A 381 -34.27 -1.01 -2.65
N ARG A 382 -33.42 0.02 -2.65
CA ARG A 382 -32.49 0.28 -3.77
C ARG A 382 -31.51 -0.88 -4.01
N THR A 383 -31.08 -1.58 -2.96
CA THR A 383 -30.24 -2.79 -3.12
C THR A 383 -31.00 -3.90 -3.85
N LYS A 384 -32.31 -4.08 -3.57
CA LYS A 384 -33.16 -5.04 -4.28
C LYS A 384 -33.42 -4.63 -5.74
N GLU A 385 -33.67 -3.34 -5.98
CA GLU A 385 -33.79 -2.77 -7.33
C GLU A 385 -32.53 -3.04 -8.18
N LEU A 386 -31.35 -2.74 -7.64
CA LEU A 386 -30.05 -2.97 -8.29
C LEU A 386 -29.73 -4.46 -8.47
N PHE A 387 -30.10 -5.31 -7.51
CA PHE A 387 -29.93 -6.77 -7.62
C PHE A 387 -30.79 -7.34 -8.77
N LEU A 388 -32.03 -6.88 -8.91
CA LEU A 388 -32.92 -7.29 -9.98
C LEU A 388 -32.41 -6.83 -11.36
N ASP A 389 -31.95 -5.58 -11.45
CA ASP A 389 -31.36 -5.01 -12.66
C ASP A 389 -30.10 -5.77 -13.12
N TRP A 390 -29.22 -6.05 -12.16
CA TRP A 390 -28.02 -6.86 -12.34
C TRP A 390 -28.34 -8.26 -12.86
N LEU A 391 -29.32 -8.94 -12.22
CA LEU A 391 -29.66 -10.31 -12.55
C LEU A 391 -30.12 -10.41 -14.01
N GLY A 392 -30.95 -9.47 -14.47
CA GLY A 392 -31.30 -9.33 -15.89
C GLY A 392 -30.08 -9.15 -16.79
N CYS A 393 -29.17 -8.23 -16.45
CA CYS A 393 -27.97 -7.98 -17.27
C CYS A 393 -27.04 -9.19 -17.37
N ALA A 394 -26.81 -9.89 -16.26
CA ALA A 394 -25.99 -11.10 -16.22
C ALA A 394 -26.62 -12.27 -16.99
N ILE A 395 -27.94 -12.41 -16.95
CA ILE A 395 -28.71 -13.40 -17.72
C ILE A 395 -28.68 -13.11 -19.23
N ALA A 396 -28.77 -11.83 -19.62
CA ALA A 396 -28.73 -11.38 -21.01
C ALA A 396 -27.34 -11.56 -21.65
N GLY A 397 -26.27 -11.41 -20.87
CA GLY A 397 -24.89 -11.55 -21.34
C GLY A 397 -24.37 -13.00 -21.51
N ARG A 398 -25.10 -14.00 -21.00
CA ARG A 398 -24.53 -15.33 -20.70
C ARG A 398 -24.00 -16.12 -21.90
N HIS A 399 -24.61 -15.92 -23.06
CA HIS A 399 -24.23 -16.61 -24.30
C HIS A 399 -23.17 -15.84 -25.13
N HIS A 400 -22.61 -14.74 -24.60
CA HIS A 400 -21.55 -14.00 -25.27
C HIS A 400 -20.26 -14.84 -25.39
N PRO A 401 -19.54 -14.84 -26.54
CA PRO A 401 -18.39 -15.72 -26.75
C PRO A 401 -17.29 -15.63 -25.69
N ALA A 402 -17.08 -14.43 -25.11
CA ALA A 402 -16.14 -14.20 -24.02
C ALA A 402 -16.57 -14.91 -22.72
N VAL A 403 -17.86 -14.84 -22.39
CA VAL A 403 -18.45 -15.48 -21.20
C VAL A 403 -18.39 -17.00 -21.36
N SER A 404 -18.72 -17.51 -22.55
CA SER A 404 -18.59 -18.94 -22.86
C SER A 404 -17.14 -19.44 -22.80
N ALA A 405 -16.15 -18.60 -23.12
CA ALA A 405 -14.74 -18.95 -22.96
C ALA A 405 -14.32 -19.03 -21.48
N ILE A 406 -14.74 -18.06 -20.67
CA ILE A 406 -14.50 -18.04 -19.21
C ILE A 406 -15.24 -19.20 -18.52
N ALA A 407 -16.44 -19.55 -18.98
CA ALA A 407 -17.18 -20.72 -18.52
C ALA A 407 -16.45 -22.04 -18.80
N ARG A 408 -15.90 -22.24 -20.02
CA ARG A 408 -15.07 -23.43 -20.33
C ARG A 408 -13.82 -23.53 -19.46
N TYR A 409 -13.10 -22.42 -19.28
CA TYR A 409 -11.97 -22.35 -18.35
C TYR A 409 -12.38 -22.77 -16.93
N THR A 410 -13.56 -22.33 -16.47
CA THR A 410 -14.11 -22.74 -15.19
C THR A 410 -14.46 -24.23 -15.12
N THR A 411 -14.95 -24.84 -16.20
CA THR A 411 -15.18 -26.30 -16.28
C THR A 411 -13.88 -27.10 -16.16
N GLU A 412 -12.78 -26.58 -16.70
CA GLU A 412 -11.47 -27.24 -16.70
C GLU A 412 -10.71 -27.07 -15.37
N MET A 413 -10.78 -25.88 -14.76
CA MET A 413 -9.96 -25.49 -13.61
C MET A 413 -10.73 -25.39 -12.28
N GLY A 414 -12.06 -25.27 -12.34
CA GLY A 414 -12.93 -25.07 -11.19
C GLY A 414 -13.29 -26.38 -10.48
N PRO A 415 -13.35 -26.40 -9.13
CA PRO A 415 -13.80 -27.58 -8.40
C PRO A 415 -15.31 -27.78 -8.58
N THR A 416 -15.73 -29.01 -8.89
CA THR A 416 -17.13 -29.37 -9.17
C THR A 416 -17.79 -30.20 -8.05
N ALA A 417 -16.99 -30.82 -7.17
CA ALA A 417 -17.49 -31.69 -6.11
C ALA A 417 -17.86 -30.91 -4.84
N GLY A 418 -19.09 -31.10 -4.35
CA GLY A 418 -19.54 -30.59 -3.03
C GLY A 418 -19.72 -29.07 -2.94
N LYS A 419 -19.75 -28.37 -4.06
CA LYS A 419 -19.92 -26.91 -4.13
C LYS A 419 -21.36 -26.51 -4.48
N LYS A 420 -21.76 -25.29 -4.06
CA LYS A 420 -23.15 -24.82 -4.14
C LYS A 420 -23.34 -23.55 -4.98
N SER A 421 -22.28 -22.89 -5.41
CA SER A 421 -22.38 -21.62 -6.14
C SER A 421 -22.80 -21.85 -7.60
N GLU A 422 -23.76 -21.05 -8.05
CA GLU A 422 -24.44 -21.18 -9.33
C GLU A 422 -23.84 -20.29 -10.44
N PHE A 423 -24.02 -20.70 -11.70
CA PHE A 423 -23.78 -19.85 -12.87
C PHE A 423 -25.08 -19.22 -13.35
N VAL A 424 -25.04 -18.01 -13.90
CA VAL A 424 -26.17 -17.42 -14.63
C VAL A 424 -26.52 -18.15 -15.95
N ASP A 425 -25.74 -19.16 -16.33
CA ASP A 425 -26.06 -20.14 -17.37
C ASP A 425 -26.09 -21.57 -16.79
N GLY A 426 -27.27 -22.02 -16.35
CA GLY A 426 -27.44 -23.37 -15.80
C GLY A 426 -27.39 -24.49 -16.84
N SER A 427 -27.34 -24.18 -18.14
CA SER A 427 -27.15 -25.19 -19.20
C SER A 427 -25.78 -25.88 -19.11
N ILE A 428 -24.82 -25.23 -18.44
CA ILE A 428 -23.50 -25.77 -18.07
C ILE A 428 -23.64 -26.99 -17.12
N GLY A 429 -24.74 -27.08 -16.37
CA GLY A 429 -25.16 -28.31 -15.69
C GLY A 429 -24.42 -28.70 -14.41
N PHE A 430 -23.43 -27.93 -13.94
CA PHE A 430 -22.71 -28.18 -12.68
C PHE A 430 -22.61 -26.92 -11.79
N LEU A 431 -22.36 -27.13 -10.49
CA LEU A 431 -22.09 -26.09 -9.50
C LEU A 431 -20.59 -26.04 -9.19
N THR A 432 -20.07 -24.87 -8.85
CA THR A 432 -18.63 -24.70 -8.55
C THR A 432 -18.37 -23.85 -7.32
N SER A 433 -17.10 -23.68 -6.94
CA SER A 433 -16.70 -22.82 -5.83
C SER A 433 -17.00 -21.34 -6.10
N PRO A 434 -17.21 -20.52 -5.05
CA PRO A 434 -17.64 -19.14 -5.21
C PRO A 434 -16.74 -18.27 -6.08
N ALA A 435 -15.40 -18.45 -6.01
CA ALA A 435 -14.47 -17.67 -6.83
C ALA A 435 -14.70 -17.88 -8.34
N PHE A 436 -14.93 -19.13 -8.76
CA PHE A 436 -15.17 -19.50 -10.15
C PHE A 436 -16.59 -19.18 -10.63
N ALA A 437 -17.60 -19.30 -9.76
CA ALA A 437 -18.96 -18.84 -10.07
C ALA A 437 -19.01 -17.31 -10.22
N GLY A 438 -18.38 -16.57 -9.29
CA GLY A 438 -18.22 -15.12 -9.37
C GLY A 438 -17.48 -14.65 -10.62
N LEU A 439 -16.44 -15.38 -11.04
CA LEU A 439 -15.70 -15.12 -12.28
C LEU A 439 -16.60 -15.15 -13.53
N VAL A 440 -17.42 -16.20 -13.70
CA VAL A 440 -18.34 -16.34 -14.84
C VAL A 440 -19.47 -15.32 -14.75
N ASN A 441 -20.11 -15.20 -13.58
CA ASN A 441 -21.27 -14.33 -13.39
C ASN A 441 -20.88 -12.85 -13.55
N GLY A 442 -19.74 -12.43 -12.99
CA GLY A 442 -19.20 -11.07 -13.15
C GLY A 442 -18.86 -10.76 -14.61
N ALA A 443 -18.22 -11.69 -15.32
CA ALA A 443 -17.96 -11.54 -16.76
C ALA A 443 -19.26 -11.38 -17.58
N SER A 444 -20.30 -12.13 -17.23
CA SER A 444 -21.61 -12.06 -17.90
C SER A 444 -22.35 -10.74 -17.67
N SER A 445 -22.18 -10.15 -16.49
CA SER A 445 -22.93 -8.97 -16.02
C SER A 445 -22.71 -7.71 -16.85
N HIS A 446 -21.57 -7.63 -17.55
CA HIS A 446 -21.07 -6.39 -18.17
C HIS A 446 -20.89 -6.54 -19.69
N VAL A 447 -21.80 -7.28 -20.32
CA VAL A 447 -21.82 -7.53 -21.78
C VAL A 447 -22.80 -6.60 -22.50
N VAL A 448 -24.01 -6.43 -21.95
CA VAL A 448 -25.14 -5.83 -22.67
C VAL A 448 -25.21 -4.29 -22.59
N GLU A 449 -24.25 -3.69 -21.89
CA GLU A 449 -24.09 -2.25 -21.65
C GLU A 449 -25.27 -1.56 -20.96
N GLN A 450 -26.17 -2.31 -20.32
CA GLN A 450 -27.40 -1.80 -19.68
C GLN A 450 -27.39 -1.95 -18.13
N ASP A 451 -26.24 -2.32 -17.57
CA ASP A 451 -25.94 -2.40 -16.14
C ASP A 451 -25.87 -1.03 -15.42
N ASP A 452 -25.84 -1.06 -14.09
CA ASP A 452 -25.81 0.13 -13.22
C ASP A 452 -24.55 1.01 -13.41
N LEU A 453 -24.56 2.24 -12.90
CA LEU A 453 -23.40 3.13 -12.90
C LEU A 453 -23.42 4.05 -11.68
N HIS A 454 -22.37 4.03 -10.86
CA HIS A 454 -22.15 5.05 -9.83
C HIS A 454 -21.33 6.21 -10.41
N ASN A 455 -22.02 7.30 -10.77
CA ASN A 455 -21.46 8.39 -11.57
C ASN A 455 -20.14 8.97 -11.01
N ARG A 456 -20.06 9.24 -9.69
CA ARG A 456 -18.88 9.87 -9.06
C ARG A 456 -17.61 9.02 -9.05
N SER A 457 -17.75 7.70 -9.10
CA SER A 457 -16.62 6.75 -9.08
C SER A 457 -16.31 6.18 -10.48
N MET A 458 -17.17 6.49 -11.46
CA MET A 458 -17.13 5.94 -12.83
C MET A 458 -17.07 4.40 -12.81
N MET A 459 -17.84 3.80 -11.90
CA MET A 459 -17.80 2.37 -11.58
C MET A 459 -19.15 1.71 -11.82
N HIS A 460 -19.14 0.44 -12.23
CA HIS A 460 -20.33 -0.41 -12.41
C HIS A 460 -20.44 -1.44 -11.25
N PRO A 461 -20.71 -1.03 -9.99
CA PRO A 461 -20.61 -1.89 -8.81
C PRO A 461 -21.46 -3.16 -8.87
N ALA A 462 -22.66 -3.10 -9.48
CA ALA A 462 -23.54 -4.26 -9.56
C ALA A 462 -22.86 -5.47 -10.22
N THR A 463 -22.06 -5.21 -11.25
CA THR A 463 -21.38 -6.22 -12.07
C THR A 463 -20.27 -7.00 -11.35
N VAL A 464 -19.86 -6.55 -10.16
CA VAL A 464 -18.81 -7.18 -9.35
C VAL A 464 -19.29 -7.58 -7.96
N ILE A 465 -20.09 -6.74 -7.28
CA ILE A 465 -20.54 -6.98 -5.91
C ILE A 465 -21.54 -8.14 -5.85
N PHE A 466 -22.67 -8.05 -6.57
CA PHE A 466 -23.69 -9.10 -6.56
C PHE A 466 -23.21 -10.48 -7.03
N PRO A 467 -22.46 -10.64 -8.15
CA PRO A 467 -22.03 -11.97 -8.59
C PRO A 467 -21.11 -12.65 -7.59
N ALA A 468 -20.22 -11.89 -6.95
CA ALA A 468 -19.30 -12.44 -5.96
C ALA A 468 -20.01 -12.73 -4.62
N ALA A 469 -20.80 -11.78 -4.11
CA ALA A 469 -21.52 -11.93 -2.85
C ALA A 469 -22.58 -13.04 -2.93
N LEU A 470 -23.30 -13.18 -4.05
CA LEU A 470 -24.31 -14.23 -4.25
C LEU A 470 -23.64 -15.62 -4.28
N ALA A 471 -22.55 -15.75 -5.03
CA ALA A 471 -21.81 -17.00 -5.12
C ALA A 471 -21.27 -17.46 -3.76
N VAL A 472 -20.72 -16.54 -2.95
CA VAL A 472 -20.26 -16.84 -1.58
C VAL A 472 -21.43 -17.16 -0.66
N ALA A 473 -22.51 -16.36 -0.69
CA ALA A 473 -23.69 -16.57 0.14
C ALA A 473 -24.36 -17.93 -0.11
N GLN A 474 -24.37 -18.40 -1.37
CA GLN A 474 -24.80 -19.77 -1.74
C GLN A 474 -23.90 -20.87 -1.14
N ASP A 475 -22.56 -20.71 -1.17
CA ASP A 475 -21.61 -21.71 -0.65
C ASP A 475 -21.71 -21.82 0.89
N ILE A 476 -21.76 -20.68 1.58
CA ILE A 476 -21.84 -20.60 3.06
C ILE A 476 -23.27 -20.68 3.61
N GLN A 477 -24.29 -20.70 2.76
CA GLN A 477 -25.73 -20.72 3.12
C GLN A 477 -26.19 -19.51 3.95
N ALA A 478 -25.69 -18.33 3.60
CA ALA A 478 -26.17 -17.07 4.18
C ALA A 478 -27.61 -16.76 3.71
N ASN A 479 -28.36 -16.05 4.57
CA ASN A 479 -29.71 -15.60 4.24
C ASN A 479 -29.69 -14.25 3.50
N GLY A 480 -30.84 -13.84 2.96
CA GLY A 480 -30.95 -12.62 2.17
C GLY A 480 -30.62 -11.32 2.92
N LYS A 481 -30.79 -11.26 4.24
CA LYS A 481 -30.39 -10.08 5.04
C LYS A 481 -28.87 -9.95 5.17
N GLU A 482 -28.18 -11.06 5.38
CA GLU A 482 -26.72 -11.12 5.38
C GLU A 482 -26.16 -10.74 4.00
N PHE A 483 -26.80 -11.19 2.93
CA PHE A 483 -26.44 -10.84 1.56
C PHE A 483 -26.69 -9.36 1.22
N ILE A 484 -27.84 -8.79 1.61
CA ILE A 484 -28.13 -7.36 1.42
C ILE A 484 -27.10 -6.51 2.16
N ALA A 485 -26.80 -6.81 3.43
CA ALA A 485 -25.80 -6.07 4.21
C ALA A 485 -24.41 -6.13 3.56
N ALA A 486 -23.97 -7.31 3.13
CA ALA A 486 -22.72 -7.48 2.39
C ALA A 486 -22.68 -6.69 1.07
N CYS A 487 -23.80 -6.64 0.33
CA CYS A 487 -23.87 -5.87 -0.91
C CYS A 487 -23.76 -4.36 -0.63
N VAL A 488 -24.47 -3.84 0.38
CA VAL A 488 -24.36 -2.43 0.81
C VAL A 488 -22.92 -2.09 1.20
N VAL A 489 -22.24 -2.98 1.95
CA VAL A 489 -20.81 -2.83 2.29
C VAL A 489 -19.94 -2.78 1.02
N GLY A 490 -20.16 -3.69 0.08
CA GLY A 490 -19.37 -3.77 -1.16
C GLY A 490 -19.52 -2.55 -2.06
N TYR A 491 -20.74 -2.05 -2.22
CA TYR A 491 -21.02 -0.81 -2.95
C TYR A 491 -20.31 0.38 -2.30
N GLU A 492 -20.47 0.54 -0.98
CA GLU A 492 -19.89 1.66 -0.24
C GLU A 492 -18.37 1.69 -0.38
N VAL A 493 -17.70 0.57 -0.08
CA VAL A 493 -16.24 0.48 -0.12
C VAL A 493 -15.73 0.65 -1.56
N GLY A 494 -16.28 -0.09 -2.53
CA GLY A 494 -15.81 -0.04 -3.92
C GLY A 494 -16.00 1.34 -4.57
N CYS A 495 -17.18 1.95 -4.38
CA CYS A 495 -17.46 3.26 -4.97
C CYS A 495 -16.62 4.37 -4.33
N ARG A 496 -16.38 4.33 -3.01
CA ARG A 496 -15.49 5.28 -2.34
C ARG A 496 -14.04 5.17 -2.81
N VAL A 497 -13.55 3.96 -3.05
CA VAL A 497 -12.22 3.76 -3.65
C VAL A 497 -12.17 4.32 -5.08
N GLY A 498 -13.21 4.14 -5.89
CA GLY A 498 -13.26 4.74 -7.23
C GLY A 498 -13.32 6.28 -7.21
N GLU A 499 -14.13 6.88 -6.32
CA GLU A 499 -14.18 8.35 -6.13
C GLU A 499 -12.83 8.89 -5.61
N TYR A 500 -12.15 8.15 -4.73
CA TYR A 500 -10.80 8.46 -4.24
C TYR A 500 -9.74 8.49 -5.34
N LEU A 501 -9.73 7.50 -6.24
CA LEU A 501 -8.75 7.41 -7.32
C LEU A 501 -9.00 8.44 -8.44
N GLY A 502 -10.27 8.76 -8.70
CA GLY A 502 -10.68 9.89 -9.54
C GLY A 502 -10.42 9.73 -11.04
N LYS A 503 -10.49 10.87 -11.77
CA LYS A 503 -10.50 10.91 -13.24
C LYS A 503 -9.18 10.47 -13.87
N ASN A 504 -8.02 10.94 -13.37
CA ASN A 504 -6.72 10.61 -13.96
C ASN A 504 -6.37 9.12 -13.84
N HIS A 505 -6.91 8.43 -12.83
CA HIS A 505 -6.89 6.96 -12.74
C HIS A 505 -7.79 6.34 -13.82
N TYR A 506 -9.04 6.82 -13.92
CA TYR A 506 -10.02 6.32 -14.88
C TYR A 506 -9.56 6.47 -16.35
N GLU A 507 -8.74 7.46 -16.69
CA GLU A 507 -8.18 7.61 -18.05
C GLU A 507 -7.27 6.44 -18.47
N MET A 508 -6.69 5.70 -17.52
CA MET A 508 -5.77 4.57 -17.78
C MET A 508 -6.37 3.21 -17.38
N PHE A 509 -7.16 3.20 -16.30
CA PHE A 509 -7.68 1.99 -15.67
C PHE A 509 -9.20 2.01 -15.52
N HIS A 510 -9.82 0.85 -15.70
CA HIS A 510 -11.25 0.66 -15.45
C HIS A 510 -11.52 0.64 -13.93
N SER A 511 -12.23 1.65 -13.40
CA SER A 511 -12.60 1.72 -11.97
C SER A 511 -13.34 0.47 -11.48
N THR A 512 -14.20 -0.13 -12.31
CA THR A 512 -14.93 -1.37 -11.98
C THR A 512 -14.01 -2.56 -11.71
N ALA A 513 -12.81 -2.58 -12.32
CA ALA A 513 -11.82 -3.61 -12.04
C ALA A 513 -11.05 -3.31 -10.74
N THR A 514 -10.65 -2.05 -10.59
CA THR A 514 -9.64 -1.60 -9.61
C THR A 514 -10.22 -1.17 -8.26
N GLY A 515 -11.33 -0.42 -8.24
CA GLY A 515 -12.13 -0.18 -7.03
C GLY A 515 -13.07 -1.35 -6.73
N GLY A 516 -13.61 -1.99 -7.78
CA GLY A 516 -14.54 -3.11 -7.65
C GLY A 516 -13.95 -4.32 -6.93
N VAL A 517 -12.68 -4.69 -7.16
CA VAL A 517 -12.02 -5.79 -6.43
C VAL A 517 -11.95 -5.53 -4.92
N ILE A 518 -11.79 -4.27 -4.50
CA ILE A 518 -11.79 -3.86 -3.09
C ILE A 518 -13.21 -3.97 -2.50
N GLY A 519 -14.21 -3.50 -3.25
CA GLY A 519 -15.62 -3.67 -2.88
C GLY A 519 -16.02 -5.13 -2.73
N VAL A 520 -15.57 -6.00 -3.63
CA VAL A 520 -15.79 -7.46 -3.52
C VAL A 520 -15.11 -8.02 -2.27
N ALA A 521 -13.85 -7.68 -2.01
CA ALA A 521 -13.15 -8.14 -0.81
C ALA A 521 -13.86 -7.70 0.49
N ALA A 522 -14.43 -6.49 0.50
CA ALA A 522 -15.21 -6.01 1.63
C ALA A 522 -16.57 -6.73 1.78
N ALA A 523 -17.32 -6.91 0.70
CA ALA A 523 -18.60 -7.64 0.71
C ALA A 523 -18.41 -9.11 1.16
N VAL A 524 -17.41 -9.79 0.61
CA VAL A 524 -17.10 -11.17 0.95
C VAL A 524 -16.52 -11.26 2.36
N GLY A 525 -15.68 -10.31 2.77
CA GLY A 525 -15.20 -10.19 4.15
C GLY A 525 -16.32 -9.99 5.16
N HIS A 526 -17.37 -9.25 4.79
CA HIS A 526 -18.57 -9.07 5.60
C HIS A 526 -19.36 -10.39 5.74
N LEU A 527 -19.60 -11.11 4.63
CA LEU A 527 -20.23 -12.44 4.66
C LEU A 527 -19.45 -13.46 5.50
N LEU A 528 -18.12 -13.42 5.43
CA LEU A 528 -17.22 -14.27 6.20
C LEU A 528 -17.03 -13.81 7.66
N LYS A 529 -17.65 -12.69 8.06
CA LYS A 529 -17.63 -12.11 9.41
C LYS A 529 -16.21 -11.85 9.91
N LEU A 530 -15.39 -11.28 9.02
CA LEU A 530 -14.01 -10.88 9.33
C LEU A 530 -13.99 -9.76 10.39
N ASP A 531 -13.02 -9.85 11.30
CA ASP A 531 -12.64 -8.75 12.17
C ASP A 531 -11.89 -7.64 11.40
N LEU A 532 -11.59 -6.52 12.07
CA LEU A 532 -10.93 -5.36 11.44
C LEU A 532 -9.58 -5.71 10.81
N ASP A 533 -8.75 -6.51 11.48
CA ASP A 533 -7.39 -6.82 11.01
C ASP A 533 -7.41 -7.75 9.78
N ARG A 534 -8.36 -8.69 9.75
CA ARG A 534 -8.63 -9.53 8.57
C ARG A 534 -9.31 -8.75 7.45
N MET A 535 -10.22 -7.83 7.75
CA MET A 535 -10.83 -6.96 6.74
C MET A 535 -9.77 -6.06 6.06
N LEU A 536 -8.88 -5.45 6.86
CA LEU A 536 -7.74 -4.69 6.34
C LEU A 536 -6.80 -5.56 5.51
N SER A 537 -6.56 -6.81 5.92
CA SER A 537 -5.75 -7.76 5.14
C SER A 537 -6.43 -8.17 3.83
N ALA A 538 -7.76 -8.31 3.80
CA ALA A 538 -8.53 -8.60 2.59
C ALA A 538 -8.49 -7.41 1.62
N ILE A 539 -8.77 -6.20 2.09
CA ILE A 539 -8.66 -4.94 1.33
C ILE A 539 -7.23 -4.75 0.80
N GLY A 540 -6.21 -4.98 1.65
CA GLY A 540 -4.79 -4.89 1.28
C GLY A 540 -4.36 -5.89 0.21
N THR A 541 -4.81 -7.14 0.35
CA THR A 541 -4.53 -8.20 -0.63
C THR A 541 -5.21 -7.87 -1.95
N ALA A 542 -6.48 -7.46 -1.93
CA ALA A 542 -7.23 -7.07 -3.12
C ALA A 542 -6.58 -5.88 -3.87
N GLY A 543 -6.13 -4.85 -3.18
CA GLY A 543 -5.47 -3.69 -3.80
C GLY A 543 -4.12 -4.02 -4.45
N THR A 544 -3.43 -5.07 -3.98
CA THR A 544 -2.19 -5.57 -4.60
C THR A 544 -2.44 -6.21 -5.98
N GLN A 545 -3.67 -6.66 -6.27
CA GLN A 545 -4.08 -7.34 -7.50
C GLN A 545 -5.02 -6.47 -8.37
N ALA A 546 -5.30 -5.23 -7.94
CA ALA A 546 -6.21 -4.32 -8.62
C ALA A 546 -5.66 -3.90 -10.00
N ALA A 547 -6.21 -4.48 -11.06
CA ALA A 547 -5.77 -4.25 -12.44
C ALA A 547 -6.95 -4.20 -13.42
N GLY A 548 -6.76 -3.55 -14.58
CA GLY A 548 -7.73 -3.51 -15.66
C GLY A 548 -7.50 -2.30 -16.56
N LEU A 549 -6.65 -2.44 -17.58
CA LEU A 549 -6.23 -1.34 -18.46
C LEU A 549 -7.24 -1.08 -19.58
N TRP A 550 -7.42 0.19 -19.97
CA TRP A 550 -8.37 0.58 -21.02
C TRP A 550 -7.97 0.26 -22.47
N GLN A 551 -6.78 -0.30 -22.69
CA GLN A 551 -6.24 -0.63 -24.03
C GLN A 551 -7.25 -1.37 -24.94
N PHE A 552 -8.14 -2.19 -24.35
CA PHE A 552 -9.17 -2.92 -25.09
C PHE A 552 -10.12 -2.04 -25.93
N LEU A 553 -10.31 -0.75 -25.58
CA LEU A 553 -11.12 0.18 -26.35
C LEU A 553 -10.53 0.46 -27.73
N ILE A 554 -9.20 0.47 -27.85
CA ILE A 554 -8.49 0.70 -29.11
C ILE A 554 -8.58 -0.56 -29.99
N ASP A 555 -8.40 -1.73 -29.38
CA ASP A 555 -8.33 -3.02 -30.07
C ASP A 555 -9.71 -3.70 -30.25
N ALA A 556 -10.79 -3.05 -29.79
CA ALA A 556 -12.17 -3.56 -29.75
C ALA A 556 -12.30 -4.99 -29.16
N SER A 557 -11.48 -5.32 -28.15
CA SER A 557 -11.33 -6.70 -27.67
C SER A 557 -12.29 -7.04 -26.52
N HIS A 558 -12.59 -8.34 -26.38
CA HIS A 558 -13.49 -8.86 -25.34
C HIS A 558 -12.90 -8.83 -23.91
N SER A 559 -11.75 -8.19 -23.67
CA SER A 559 -11.12 -8.22 -22.34
C SER A 559 -11.85 -7.37 -21.29
N LYS A 560 -12.84 -6.53 -21.67
CA LYS A 560 -13.72 -5.82 -20.73
C LYS A 560 -14.40 -6.77 -19.74
N GLN A 561 -14.83 -7.96 -20.18
CA GLN A 561 -15.48 -8.95 -19.33
C GLN A 561 -14.50 -9.65 -18.37
N VAL A 562 -13.19 -9.62 -18.67
CA VAL A 562 -12.16 -10.08 -17.72
C VAL A 562 -12.07 -9.13 -16.53
N HIS A 563 -12.29 -7.82 -16.71
CA HIS A 563 -12.23 -6.84 -15.63
C HIS A 563 -13.21 -7.15 -14.48
N THR A 564 -14.48 -7.41 -14.81
CA THR A 564 -15.51 -7.71 -13.80
C THR A 564 -15.35 -9.12 -13.24
N GLY A 565 -15.14 -10.12 -14.10
CA GLY A 565 -14.94 -11.51 -13.65
C GLY A 565 -13.70 -11.68 -12.76
N LYS A 566 -12.57 -11.05 -13.11
CA LYS A 566 -11.34 -11.15 -12.31
C LYS A 566 -11.45 -10.35 -11.00
N ALA A 567 -12.13 -9.20 -10.98
CA ALA A 567 -12.43 -8.48 -9.73
C ALA A 567 -13.28 -9.34 -8.76
N CYS A 568 -14.26 -10.09 -9.26
CA CYS A 568 -15.00 -11.07 -8.45
C CYS A 568 -14.07 -12.15 -7.88
N PHE A 569 -13.28 -12.80 -8.74
CA PHE A 569 -12.39 -13.89 -8.34
C PHE A 569 -11.36 -13.43 -7.29
N ASP A 570 -10.72 -12.29 -7.54
CA ASP A 570 -9.61 -11.77 -6.74
C ASP A 570 -10.06 -11.21 -5.39
N GLY A 571 -11.24 -10.57 -5.33
CA GLY A 571 -11.81 -10.10 -4.07
C GLY A 571 -12.27 -11.28 -3.19
N ILE A 572 -12.84 -12.33 -3.80
CA ILE A 572 -13.15 -13.58 -3.08
C ILE A 572 -11.86 -14.23 -2.55
N PHE A 573 -10.83 -14.36 -3.38
CA PHE A 573 -9.53 -14.89 -2.98
C PHE A 573 -8.93 -14.10 -1.81
N ALA A 574 -8.93 -12.77 -1.89
CA ALA A 574 -8.39 -11.90 -0.86
C ALA A 574 -9.12 -12.05 0.49
N ALA A 575 -10.45 -12.11 0.49
CA ALA A 575 -11.24 -12.29 1.70
C ALA A 575 -11.09 -13.69 2.33
N TYR A 576 -11.08 -14.76 1.52
CA TYR A 576 -10.88 -16.13 2.02
C TYR A 576 -9.45 -16.35 2.56
N THR A 577 -8.43 -15.81 1.89
CA THR A 577 -7.04 -15.93 2.36
C THR A 577 -6.79 -15.10 3.62
N ALA A 578 -7.36 -13.88 3.72
CA ALA A 578 -7.28 -13.08 4.94
C ALA A 578 -7.99 -13.74 6.14
N ARG A 579 -9.14 -14.41 5.92
CA ARG A 579 -9.81 -15.24 6.94
C ARG A 579 -8.84 -16.25 7.55
N ASP A 580 -8.08 -16.92 6.69
CA ASP A 580 -7.18 -18.02 7.00
C ASP A 580 -5.75 -17.56 7.40
N GLY A 581 -5.52 -16.24 7.51
CA GLY A 581 -4.32 -15.66 8.11
C GLY A 581 -3.30 -15.05 7.14
N LEU A 582 -3.63 -14.89 5.85
CA LEU A 582 -2.78 -14.09 4.94
C LEU A 582 -2.83 -12.61 5.36
N LEU A 583 -1.66 -12.06 5.68
CA LEU A 583 -1.52 -10.65 6.05
C LEU A 583 -1.40 -9.77 4.80
N GLY A 584 -2.31 -8.81 4.66
CA GLY A 584 -2.30 -7.81 3.59
C GLY A 584 -1.75 -6.45 4.06
N PRO A 585 -1.30 -5.58 3.15
CA PRO A 585 -0.93 -4.20 3.48
C PRO A 585 -2.11 -3.43 4.08
N ARG A 586 -2.01 -3.02 5.36
CA ARG A 586 -3.10 -2.33 6.08
C ARG A 586 -3.50 -0.98 5.45
N ASP A 587 -2.56 -0.33 4.78
CA ASP A 587 -2.70 1.05 4.28
C ASP A 587 -2.61 1.11 2.74
N ILE A 588 -3.29 0.18 2.07
CA ILE A 588 -3.17 -0.03 0.61
C ILE A 588 -3.73 1.12 -0.23
N LEU A 589 -4.64 1.93 0.30
CA LEU A 589 -5.23 3.06 -0.44
C LEU A 589 -4.31 4.28 -0.38
N GLU A 590 -4.09 4.80 0.83
CA GLU A 590 -3.46 6.10 1.11
C GLU A 590 -1.96 6.04 1.47
N GLY A 591 -1.40 4.84 1.70
CA GLY A 591 -0.01 4.67 2.09
C GLY A 591 1.01 5.07 1.01
N PRO A 592 2.31 5.19 1.36
CA PRO A 592 3.35 5.75 0.48
C PRO A 592 3.66 4.89 -0.76
N ARG A 593 3.20 3.63 -0.80
CA ARG A 593 3.22 2.75 -1.98
C ARG A 593 1.82 2.20 -2.31
N GLY A 594 0.77 2.86 -1.80
CA GLY A 594 -0.62 2.51 -2.01
C GLY A 594 -1.17 2.96 -3.37
N MET A 595 -2.38 2.52 -3.67
CA MET A 595 -3.09 2.74 -4.94
C MET A 595 -3.20 4.22 -5.32
N GLY A 596 -3.37 5.13 -4.35
CA GLY A 596 -3.44 6.56 -4.65
C GLY A 596 -2.14 7.14 -5.21
N ASN A 597 -0.99 6.65 -4.73
CA ASN A 597 0.33 7.05 -5.24
C ASN A 597 0.66 6.30 -6.55
N ALA A 598 0.30 5.03 -6.65
CA ALA A 598 0.60 4.20 -7.83
C ALA A 598 -0.27 4.54 -9.07
N TYR A 599 -1.57 4.82 -8.87
CA TYR A 599 -2.53 4.99 -9.95
C TYR A 599 -3.13 6.40 -10.05
N GLY A 600 -3.24 7.12 -8.92
CA GLY A 600 -3.92 8.41 -8.86
C GLY A 600 -3.19 9.59 -9.51
N ARG A 601 -1.95 9.40 -9.99
CA ARG A 601 -1.13 10.41 -10.73
C ARG A 601 -1.11 11.81 -10.09
N GLY A 602 -1.14 11.89 -8.76
CA GLY A 602 -1.10 13.15 -8.00
C GLY A 602 -2.44 13.89 -7.85
N SER A 603 -3.58 13.31 -8.25
CA SER A 603 -4.90 13.97 -8.25
C SER A 603 -6.01 13.16 -7.54
N THR A 604 -5.68 12.50 -6.43
CA THR A 604 -6.66 11.74 -5.64
C THR A 604 -7.60 12.65 -4.83
N LYS A 605 -8.72 12.10 -4.35
CA LYS A 605 -9.71 12.74 -3.47
C LYS A 605 -9.77 12.05 -2.10
N PRO A 606 -8.78 12.22 -1.18
CA PRO A 606 -8.65 11.40 0.03
C PRO A 606 -9.91 11.33 0.90
N GLU A 607 -10.67 12.41 1.00
CA GLU A 607 -11.92 12.49 1.75
C GLU A 607 -13.03 11.58 1.24
N ALA A 608 -13.00 11.13 -0.02
CA ALA A 608 -13.98 10.17 -0.53
C ALA A 608 -14.00 8.85 0.26
N ILE A 609 -12.85 8.45 0.83
CA ILE A 609 -12.69 7.19 1.57
C ILE A 609 -13.60 7.14 2.82
N ASP A 610 -13.79 8.26 3.55
CA ASP A 610 -14.49 8.26 4.85
C ASP A 610 -15.55 9.38 5.06
N ARG A 611 -15.74 10.30 4.10
CA ARG A 611 -16.77 11.35 4.15
C ARG A 611 -18.18 10.79 4.33
N ASN A 612 -18.91 11.20 5.35
CA ASN A 612 -20.34 10.86 5.56
C ASN A 612 -20.65 9.35 5.65
N LEU A 613 -19.71 8.50 6.07
CA LEU A 613 -19.94 7.05 6.24
C LEU A 613 -21.17 6.77 7.11
N GLY A 614 -22.08 5.93 6.62
CA GLY A 614 -23.35 5.59 7.29
C GLY A 614 -24.42 6.70 7.27
N GLN A 615 -24.19 7.81 6.55
CA GLN A 615 -25.17 8.88 6.33
C GLN A 615 -25.48 9.03 4.83
N GLU A 616 -24.43 8.99 4.00
CA GLU A 616 -24.51 8.97 2.55
C GLU A 616 -24.11 7.56 2.09
N PHE A 617 -25.02 6.83 1.42
CA PHE A 617 -24.79 5.45 0.94
C PHE A 617 -24.65 5.43 -0.58
N ALA A 618 -23.55 4.86 -1.10
CA ALA A 618 -23.25 4.77 -2.54
C ALA A 618 -24.32 4.02 -3.35
N VAL A 619 -25.03 3.09 -2.71
CA VAL A 619 -26.20 2.38 -3.26
C VAL A 619 -27.27 3.36 -3.77
N LEU A 620 -27.58 4.42 -3.01
CA LEU A 620 -28.60 5.41 -3.40
C LEU A 620 -28.12 6.33 -4.54
N LEU A 621 -26.81 6.46 -4.71
CA LEU A 621 -26.15 7.29 -5.71
C LEU A 621 -25.86 6.54 -7.03
N SER A 622 -26.18 5.25 -7.09
CA SER A 622 -26.05 4.45 -8.31
C SER A 622 -27.26 4.66 -9.23
N SER A 623 -26.96 4.83 -10.51
CA SER A 623 -27.90 5.09 -11.59
C SER A 623 -28.21 3.81 -12.37
N PHE A 624 -29.44 3.67 -12.83
CA PHE A 624 -29.83 2.67 -13.81
C PHE A 624 -29.62 3.18 -15.23
N LYS A 625 -29.20 2.30 -16.13
CA LYS A 625 -29.28 2.54 -17.58
C LYS A 625 -30.65 2.10 -18.09
N TRP A 626 -31.49 3.06 -18.48
CA TRP A 626 -32.76 2.74 -19.15
C TRP A 626 -32.50 2.25 -20.58
N HIS A 627 -31.79 3.04 -21.38
CA HIS A 627 -31.47 2.70 -22.76
C HIS A 627 -30.33 1.67 -22.84
N ALA A 628 -30.47 0.68 -23.71
CA ALA A 628 -29.52 -0.42 -23.92
C ALA A 628 -28.33 -0.02 -24.82
N SER A 629 -27.75 1.14 -24.54
CA SER A 629 -26.68 1.80 -25.29
C SER A 629 -25.65 2.45 -24.37
N CYS A 630 -24.51 2.87 -24.93
CA CYS A 630 -23.46 3.56 -24.19
C CYS A 630 -24.02 4.79 -23.43
N ARG A 631 -23.65 4.97 -22.16
CA ARG A 631 -24.21 6.04 -21.28
C ARG A 631 -24.10 7.44 -21.88
N HIS A 632 -23.07 7.71 -22.67
CA HIS A 632 -22.89 8.98 -23.39
C HIS A 632 -24.02 9.33 -24.37
N THR A 633 -24.81 8.35 -24.83
CA THR A 633 -25.97 8.59 -25.72
C THR A 633 -27.24 8.96 -24.96
N HIS A 634 -27.38 8.56 -23.70
CA HIS A 634 -28.62 8.67 -22.90
C HIS A 634 -29.15 10.12 -22.81
N PRO A 635 -28.32 11.16 -22.61
CA PRO A 635 -28.80 12.55 -22.54
C PRO A 635 -29.50 12.99 -23.84
N SER A 636 -28.97 12.57 -24.99
CA SER A 636 -29.57 12.91 -26.28
C SER A 636 -30.82 12.08 -26.56
N VAL A 637 -30.89 10.83 -26.07
CA VAL A 637 -32.09 10.00 -26.21
C VAL A 637 -33.25 10.58 -25.39
N ASP A 638 -33.03 10.86 -24.11
CA ASP A 638 -34.07 11.40 -23.22
C ASP A 638 -34.57 12.77 -23.71
N ALA A 639 -33.65 13.64 -24.14
CA ALA A 639 -34.01 14.94 -24.71
C ALA A 639 -34.80 14.80 -26.03
N LEU A 640 -34.47 13.84 -26.89
CA LEU A 640 -35.19 13.59 -28.14
C LEU A 640 -36.58 13.02 -27.90
N LEU A 641 -36.71 11.99 -27.05
CA LEU A 641 -37.99 11.38 -26.71
C LEU A 641 -38.93 12.38 -26.04
N SER A 642 -38.44 13.18 -25.08
CA SER A 642 -39.25 14.23 -24.45
C SER A 642 -39.66 15.32 -25.46
N LEU A 643 -38.76 15.76 -26.35
CA LEU A 643 -39.09 16.74 -27.40
C LEU A 643 -40.17 16.19 -28.34
N MET A 644 -40.05 14.93 -28.77
CA MET A 644 -41.04 14.29 -29.62
C MET A 644 -42.39 14.14 -28.94
N GLN A 645 -42.41 13.78 -27.65
CA GLN A 645 -43.64 13.68 -26.85
C GLN A 645 -44.32 15.05 -26.65
N ASP A 646 -43.57 16.06 -26.23
CA ASP A 646 -44.09 17.42 -25.94
C ASP A 646 -44.72 18.08 -27.18
N HIS A 647 -44.22 17.76 -28.37
CA HIS A 647 -44.64 18.35 -29.64
C HIS A 647 -45.44 17.40 -30.55
N GLY A 648 -45.69 16.14 -30.13
CA GLY A 648 -46.40 15.14 -30.92
C GLY A 648 -45.70 14.74 -32.23
N LEU A 649 -44.37 14.90 -32.32
CA LEU A 649 -43.60 14.57 -33.52
C LEU A 649 -43.45 13.06 -33.70
N LYS A 650 -43.46 12.61 -34.95
CA LYS A 650 -43.16 11.23 -35.35
C LYS A 650 -41.78 11.15 -35.99
N PHE A 651 -41.23 9.94 -36.05
CA PHE A 651 -39.96 9.64 -36.74
C PHE A 651 -39.84 10.32 -38.12
N ASP A 652 -40.91 10.21 -38.92
CA ASP A 652 -40.94 10.71 -40.30
C ASP A 652 -41.11 12.23 -40.42
N ASP A 653 -41.40 12.96 -39.34
CA ASP A 653 -41.52 14.43 -39.31
C ASP A 653 -40.15 15.13 -39.12
N ILE A 654 -39.14 14.39 -38.66
CA ILE A 654 -37.80 14.88 -38.34
C ILE A 654 -36.96 14.97 -39.62
N GLU A 655 -36.38 16.14 -39.88
CA GLU A 655 -35.47 16.39 -41.00
C GLU A 655 -34.00 16.24 -40.59
N SER A 656 -33.60 16.79 -39.45
CA SER A 656 -32.25 16.60 -38.88
C SER A 656 -32.22 16.77 -37.36
N VAL A 657 -31.18 16.23 -36.73
CA VAL A 657 -30.95 16.34 -35.29
C VAL A 657 -29.50 16.75 -35.03
N VAL A 658 -29.31 17.75 -34.17
CA VAL A 658 -27.99 18.09 -33.62
C VAL A 658 -27.98 17.72 -32.14
N ALA A 659 -27.05 16.88 -31.73
CA ALA A 659 -26.83 16.43 -30.36
C ALA A 659 -25.61 17.17 -29.76
N ARG A 660 -25.87 18.17 -28.92
CA ARG A 660 -24.85 18.91 -28.18
C ARG A 660 -24.44 18.16 -26.93
N THR A 661 -23.14 17.97 -26.77
CA THR A 661 -22.56 17.08 -25.77
C THR A 661 -21.13 17.50 -25.39
N TYR A 662 -20.57 16.83 -24.39
CA TYR A 662 -19.24 17.03 -23.83
C TYR A 662 -18.15 16.26 -24.60
N ARG A 663 -16.88 16.62 -24.39
CA ARG A 663 -15.71 16.08 -25.10
C ARG A 663 -15.62 14.57 -25.04
N ALA A 664 -15.75 13.97 -23.85
CA ALA A 664 -15.64 12.52 -23.68
C ALA A 664 -16.69 11.73 -24.49
N ALA A 665 -17.90 12.27 -24.69
CA ALA A 665 -18.90 11.63 -25.54
C ALA A 665 -18.49 11.65 -27.03
N LEU A 666 -17.90 12.75 -27.51
CA LEU A 666 -17.36 12.83 -28.87
C LEU A 666 -16.20 11.85 -29.08
N ASP A 667 -15.29 11.78 -28.10
CA ASP A 667 -14.08 10.97 -28.19
C ASP A 667 -14.39 9.46 -28.11
N VAL A 668 -15.43 9.05 -27.37
CA VAL A 668 -15.87 7.64 -27.31
C VAL A 668 -16.77 7.27 -28.50
N LEU A 669 -17.81 8.06 -28.77
CA LEU A 669 -18.82 7.72 -29.79
C LEU A 669 -18.34 8.02 -31.22
N GLY A 670 -17.35 8.90 -31.39
CA GLY A 670 -16.74 9.23 -32.68
C GLY A 670 -15.87 8.11 -33.28
N LEU A 671 -15.44 7.13 -32.47
CA LEU A 671 -14.61 6.00 -32.92
C LEU A 671 -15.41 4.90 -33.64
N GLY A 672 -16.72 4.79 -33.37
CA GLY A 672 -17.56 3.65 -33.80
C GLY A 672 -17.96 3.62 -35.28
N GLY A 673 -17.63 4.65 -36.07
CA GLY A 673 -18.04 4.76 -37.46
C GLY A 673 -19.56 4.76 -37.62
N ARG A 674 -20.09 3.87 -38.49
CA ARG A 674 -21.54 3.71 -38.70
C ARG A 674 -22.19 2.66 -37.78
N GLY A 675 -21.41 1.87 -37.04
CA GLY A 675 -21.92 0.72 -36.29
C GLY A 675 -22.49 -0.38 -37.21
N GLU A 676 -21.64 -1.35 -37.56
CA GLU A 676 -21.99 -2.44 -38.50
C GLU A 676 -22.44 -3.73 -37.79
N THR A 677 -22.42 -3.76 -36.45
CA THR A 677 -22.94 -4.86 -35.63
C THR A 677 -23.89 -4.32 -34.55
N VAL A 678 -24.74 -5.19 -33.98
CA VAL A 678 -25.67 -4.83 -32.88
C VAL A 678 -24.92 -4.27 -31.66
N HIS A 679 -23.68 -4.71 -31.41
CA HIS A 679 -22.86 -4.15 -30.34
C HIS A 679 -22.33 -2.76 -30.70
N GLN A 680 -21.76 -2.56 -31.90
CA GLN A 680 -21.21 -1.26 -32.30
C GLN A 680 -22.28 -0.18 -32.49
N SER A 681 -23.48 -0.54 -32.95
CA SER A 681 -24.57 0.41 -33.16
C SER A 681 -25.04 1.07 -31.86
N LYS A 682 -24.92 0.37 -30.72
CA LYS A 682 -25.14 0.88 -29.35
C LYS A 682 -24.12 1.92 -28.87
N PHE A 683 -23.00 2.08 -29.58
CA PHE A 683 -22.01 3.15 -29.38
C PHE A 683 -22.08 4.24 -30.48
N THR A 684 -23.11 4.21 -31.33
CA THR A 684 -23.26 5.15 -32.45
C THR A 684 -24.45 6.08 -32.21
N MET A 685 -24.19 7.32 -31.80
CA MET A 685 -25.23 8.31 -31.42
C MET A 685 -26.38 8.38 -32.44
N GLY A 686 -26.07 8.52 -33.73
CA GLY A 686 -27.08 8.64 -34.77
C GLY A 686 -28.00 7.42 -34.91
N PHE A 687 -27.46 6.21 -34.73
CA PHE A 687 -28.26 4.99 -34.81
C PHE A 687 -29.11 4.80 -33.54
N VAL A 688 -28.56 5.09 -32.36
CA VAL A 688 -29.31 5.04 -31.10
C VAL A 688 -30.49 6.03 -31.12
N LEU A 689 -30.28 7.26 -31.61
CA LEU A 689 -31.37 8.23 -31.77
C LEU A 689 -32.39 7.82 -32.84
N ALA A 690 -31.96 7.15 -33.91
CA ALA A 690 -32.87 6.60 -34.93
C ALA A 690 -33.81 5.52 -34.35
N VAL A 691 -33.26 4.57 -33.58
CA VAL A 691 -34.02 3.52 -32.89
C VAL A 691 -35.00 4.15 -31.90
N ALA A 692 -34.51 5.06 -31.04
CA ALA A 692 -35.35 5.77 -30.07
C ALA A 692 -36.51 6.52 -30.74
N ALA A 693 -36.24 7.30 -31.78
CA ALA A 693 -37.27 8.06 -32.49
C ALA A 693 -38.27 7.17 -33.24
N ARG A 694 -37.87 5.96 -33.68
CA ARG A 694 -38.77 5.04 -34.39
C ARG A 694 -39.68 4.28 -33.42
N ASN A 695 -39.13 3.78 -32.32
CA ASN A 695 -39.83 2.86 -31.42
C ASN A 695 -40.42 3.57 -30.18
N GLY A 696 -40.04 4.82 -29.91
CA GLY A 696 -40.36 5.55 -28.68
C GLY A 696 -39.49 5.14 -27.48
N GLN A 697 -38.53 4.24 -27.69
CA GLN A 697 -37.63 3.68 -26.69
C GLN A 697 -36.38 3.08 -27.36
N ALA A 698 -35.32 2.81 -26.58
CA ALA A 698 -34.12 2.13 -27.03
C ALA A 698 -33.74 0.99 -26.07
N MET A 699 -34.64 0.03 -25.90
CA MET A 699 -34.46 -1.17 -25.07
C MET A 699 -33.60 -2.23 -25.78
N ILE A 700 -33.14 -3.24 -25.04
CA ILE A 700 -32.22 -4.25 -25.59
C ILE A 700 -32.77 -5.01 -26.80
N THR A 701 -34.09 -5.22 -26.84
CA THR A 701 -34.83 -5.89 -27.90
C THR A 701 -35.06 -5.01 -29.14
N ASP A 702 -34.86 -3.69 -29.06
CA ASP A 702 -34.99 -2.78 -30.20
C ASP A 702 -33.75 -2.79 -31.11
N PHE A 703 -32.58 -3.18 -30.58
CA PHE A 703 -31.33 -3.29 -31.34
C PHE A 703 -31.21 -4.67 -32.01
N THR A 704 -31.68 -4.77 -33.26
CA THR A 704 -31.74 -6.02 -34.02
C THR A 704 -30.84 -6.02 -35.25
N GLU A 705 -30.42 -7.21 -35.69
CA GLU A 705 -29.69 -7.39 -36.97
C GLU A 705 -30.50 -6.87 -38.17
N GLN A 706 -31.83 -7.04 -38.16
CA GLN A 706 -32.72 -6.48 -39.17
C GLN A 706 -32.67 -4.94 -39.18
N GLY A 707 -32.63 -4.31 -38.00
CA GLY A 707 -32.52 -2.86 -37.85
C GLY A 707 -31.21 -2.28 -38.42
N LEU A 708 -30.10 -3.04 -38.38
CA LEU A 708 -28.84 -2.62 -39.01
C LEU A 708 -28.94 -2.49 -40.54
N HIS A 709 -29.90 -3.18 -41.16
CA HIS A 709 -30.16 -3.15 -42.60
C HIS A 709 -31.38 -2.29 -42.98
N ASP A 710 -32.09 -1.69 -42.01
CA ASP A 710 -33.20 -0.78 -42.28
C ASP A 710 -32.69 0.56 -42.82
N SER A 711 -32.94 0.81 -44.11
CA SER A 711 -32.55 2.04 -44.80
C SER A 711 -33.16 3.30 -44.17
N ALA A 712 -34.34 3.22 -43.54
CA ALA A 712 -34.93 4.36 -42.86
C ALA A 712 -34.16 4.72 -41.57
N LEU A 713 -33.73 3.73 -40.79
CA LEU A 713 -32.89 3.96 -39.60
C LEU A 713 -31.51 4.50 -40.00
N ARG A 714 -30.90 3.95 -41.06
CA ARG A 714 -29.63 4.45 -41.60
C ARG A 714 -29.75 5.89 -42.14
N ASN A 715 -30.81 6.20 -42.88
CA ASN A 715 -31.07 7.58 -43.34
C ASN A 715 -31.37 8.55 -42.19
N PHE A 716 -31.91 8.09 -41.05
CA PHE A 716 -32.05 8.93 -39.85
C PHE A 716 -30.69 9.16 -39.20
N GLN A 717 -29.91 8.09 -39.00
CA GLN A 717 -28.55 8.14 -38.45
C GLN A 717 -27.68 9.17 -39.18
N ASP A 718 -27.72 9.19 -40.51
CA ASP A 718 -26.93 10.11 -41.35
C ASP A 718 -27.33 11.59 -41.24
N ARG A 719 -28.46 11.88 -40.59
CA ARG A 719 -28.99 13.23 -40.34
C ARG A 719 -28.81 13.66 -38.87
N VAL A 720 -28.07 12.87 -38.10
CA VAL A 720 -27.65 13.20 -36.72
C VAL A 720 -26.20 13.68 -36.71
N VAL A 721 -25.96 14.86 -36.15
CA VAL A 721 -24.61 15.42 -35.95
C VAL A 721 -24.37 15.63 -34.46
N MET A 722 -23.18 15.31 -33.96
CA MET A 722 -22.76 15.68 -32.61
C MET A 722 -21.99 16.99 -32.63
N GLU A 723 -22.31 17.90 -31.72
CA GLU A 723 -21.62 19.19 -31.51
C GLU A 723 -20.99 19.23 -30.12
N TYR A 724 -19.77 19.79 -30.02
CA TYR A 724 -19.17 20.11 -28.73
C TYR A 724 -19.86 21.32 -28.10
N ASP A 725 -20.25 21.22 -26.84
CA ASP A 725 -20.85 22.29 -26.06
C ASP A 725 -20.03 22.49 -24.76
N ALA A 726 -19.43 23.67 -24.63
CA ALA A 726 -18.50 23.98 -23.53
C ALA A 726 -19.20 24.10 -22.18
N ASP A 727 -20.46 24.54 -22.15
CA ASP A 727 -21.22 24.68 -20.91
C ASP A 727 -21.60 23.29 -20.38
N ILE A 728 -21.94 22.36 -21.27
CA ILE A 728 -22.18 20.95 -20.95
C ILE A 728 -20.87 20.26 -20.50
N ASP A 729 -19.77 20.47 -21.23
CA ASP A 729 -18.45 19.90 -20.90
C ASP A 729 -17.92 20.34 -19.53
N SER A 730 -18.16 21.60 -19.16
CA SER A 730 -17.71 22.17 -17.88
C SER A 730 -18.28 21.49 -16.62
N LYS A 731 -19.36 20.71 -16.76
CA LYS A 731 -20.04 20.01 -15.65
C LYS A 731 -19.78 18.50 -15.62
N PHE A 732 -19.09 17.95 -16.63
CA PHE A 732 -18.77 16.53 -16.70
C PHE A 732 -17.49 16.22 -15.90
N PRO A 733 -17.44 15.15 -15.08
CA PRO A 733 -18.38 14.03 -14.97
C PRO A 733 -19.48 14.16 -13.90
N GLU A 734 -19.55 15.26 -13.15
CA GLU A 734 -20.52 15.46 -12.07
C GLU A 734 -21.99 15.47 -12.56
N GLU A 735 -22.26 16.09 -13.72
CA GLU A 735 -23.58 16.14 -14.36
C GLU A 735 -23.51 15.66 -15.83
N TRP A 736 -24.33 14.68 -16.20
CA TRP A 736 -24.32 14.07 -17.54
C TRP A 736 -25.37 14.73 -18.44
N GLN A 737 -25.25 16.05 -18.64
CA GLN A 737 -26.22 16.83 -19.40
C GLN A 737 -26.12 16.60 -20.91
N GLY A 738 -27.19 16.96 -21.63
CA GLY A 738 -27.24 16.93 -23.08
C GLY A 738 -28.33 17.84 -23.63
N THR A 739 -28.13 18.30 -24.87
CA THR A 739 -29.13 19.10 -25.59
C THR A 739 -29.34 18.53 -26.99
N VAL A 740 -30.59 18.34 -27.40
CA VAL A 740 -30.92 18.05 -28.81
C VAL A 740 -31.63 19.24 -29.45
N ILE A 741 -31.30 19.44 -30.71
CA ILE A 741 -31.90 20.46 -31.56
C ILE A 741 -32.46 19.74 -32.79
N VAL A 742 -33.78 19.65 -32.87
CA VAL A 742 -34.50 18.99 -33.95
C VAL A 742 -34.94 20.03 -34.97
N THR A 743 -34.64 19.80 -36.24
CA THR A 743 -35.27 20.51 -37.36
C THR A 743 -36.34 19.58 -37.96
N CYS A 744 -37.58 20.04 -38.01
CA CYS A 744 -38.70 19.32 -38.59
C CYS A 744 -38.80 19.59 -40.10
N LYS A 745 -39.43 18.70 -40.86
CA LYS A 745 -39.70 18.88 -42.30
C LYS A 745 -40.61 20.07 -42.63
N SER A 746 -41.33 20.59 -41.64
CA SER A 746 -42.07 21.86 -41.71
C SER A 746 -41.16 23.10 -41.71
N GLY A 747 -39.85 22.95 -41.48
CA GLY A 747 -38.90 24.03 -41.23
C GLY A 747 -38.87 24.52 -39.78
N GLN A 748 -39.76 24.02 -38.90
CA GLN A 748 -39.73 24.36 -37.48
C GLN A 748 -38.48 23.78 -36.80
N LYS A 749 -37.79 24.60 -36.01
CA LYS A 749 -36.64 24.20 -35.20
C LYS A 749 -37.03 24.20 -33.72
N ILE A 750 -36.77 23.10 -33.03
CA ILE A 750 -37.15 22.87 -31.63
C ILE A 750 -35.88 22.46 -30.87
N THR A 751 -35.75 22.85 -29.61
CA THR A 751 -34.58 22.55 -28.76
C THR A 751 -35.03 22.06 -27.40
N LYS A 752 -34.40 21.00 -26.90
CA LYS A 752 -34.65 20.42 -25.58
C LYS A 752 -33.32 20.05 -24.92
N SER A 753 -33.17 20.41 -23.66
CA SER A 753 -32.04 20.06 -22.81
C SER A 753 -32.52 19.18 -21.66
N VAL A 754 -31.65 18.28 -21.18
CA VAL A 754 -31.90 17.45 -19.98
C VAL A 754 -30.81 17.69 -18.94
N GLU A 755 -31.24 17.82 -17.67
CA GLU A 755 -30.38 18.01 -16.50
C GLU A 755 -29.99 16.68 -15.85
N TYR A 756 -30.96 15.77 -15.74
CA TYR A 756 -30.82 14.40 -15.20
C TYR A 756 -31.37 13.38 -16.19
N LEU A 757 -30.84 12.16 -16.15
CA LEU A 757 -31.19 11.08 -17.07
C LEU A 757 -32.21 10.13 -16.47
N LYS A 758 -32.98 9.46 -17.32
CA LYS A 758 -33.88 8.40 -16.90
C LYS A 758 -33.08 7.24 -16.29
N GLY A 759 -33.27 7.03 -14.99
CA GLY A 759 -32.56 6.07 -14.17
C GLY A 759 -31.48 6.67 -13.26
N ASP A 760 -31.11 7.95 -13.38
CA ASP A 760 -30.28 8.62 -12.35
C ASP A 760 -31.03 8.68 -11.00
N PRO A 761 -30.32 8.85 -9.86
CA PRO A 761 -30.95 8.98 -8.54
C PRO A 761 -32.05 10.05 -8.43
N GLN A 762 -32.01 11.10 -9.24
CA GLN A 762 -33.01 12.17 -9.30
C GLN A 762 -34.26 11.80 -10.11
N ILE A 763 -34.14 10.87 -11.08
CA ILE A 763 -35.24 10.39 -11.92
C ILE A 763 -35.15 8.85 -12.01
N PRO A 764 -35.33 8.12 -10.89
CA PRO A 764 -35.14 6.68 -10.86
C PRO A 764 -36.13 5.94 -11.79
N LEU A 765 -35.81 4.69 -12.08
CA LEU A 765 -36.78 3.79 -12.71
C LEU A 765 -37.84 3.42 -11.68
N THR A 766 -39.11 3.44 -12.09
CA THR A 766 -40.19 2.87 -11.30
C THR A 766 -40.05 1.34 -11.28
N ARG A 767 -40.64 0.70 -10.27
CA ARG A 767 -40.72 -0.77 -10.19
C ARG A 767 -41.26 -1.42 -11.48
N SER A 768 -42.28 -0.82 -12.10
CA SER A 768 -42.83 -1.33 -13.38
C SER A 768 -41.83 -1.26 -14.54
N GLU A 769 -41.05 -0.18 -14.60
CA GLU A 769 -39.98 -0.02 -15.61
C GLU A 769 -38.84 -1.00 -15.36
N LEU A 770 -38.41 -1.20 -14.10
CA LEU A 770 -37.41 -2.22 -13.74
C LEU A 770 -37.87 -3.63 -14.10
N GLU A 771 -39.11 -4.00 -13.79
CA GLU A 771 -39.68 -5.30 -14.17
C GLU A 771 -39.78 -5.44 -15.71
N THR A 772 -40.19 -4.40 -16.43
CA THR A 772 -40.19 -4.36 -17.90
C THR A 772 -38.79 -4.57 -18.49
N LYS A 773 -37.80 -3.85 -17.97
CA LYS A 773 -36.39 -3.98 -18.37
C LYS A 773 -35.87 -5.39 -18.10
N THR A 774 -36.13 -5.94 -16.91
CA THR A 774 -35.70 -7.28 -16.52
C THR A 774 -36.29 -8.34 -17.45
N ARG A 775 -37.57 -8.24 -17.80
CA ARG A 775 -38.23 -9.17 -18.74
C ARG A 775 -37.58 -9.12 -20.12
N ALA A 776 -37.33 -7.94 -20.67
CA ALA A 776 -36.64 -7.78 -21.96
C ALA A 776 -35.21 -8.34 -21.95
N LEU A 777 -34.49 -8.20 -20.83
CA LEU A 777 -33.16 -8.79 -20.63
C LEU A 777 -33.20 -10.33 -20.54
N PHE A 778 -34.19 -10.89 -19.85
CA PHE A 778 -34.39 -12.35 -19.78
C PHE A 778 -34.76 -12.95 -21.13
N GLU A 779 -35.67 -12.30 -21.87
CA GLU A 779 -36.04 -12.68 -23.23
C GLU A 779 -34.83 -12.65 -24.17
N TYR A 780 -34.04 -11.57 -24.13
CA TYR A 780 -32.79 -11.45 -24.89
C TYR A 780 -31.79 -12.56 -24.53
N GLY A 781 -31.67 -12.90 -23.25
CA GLY A 781 -30.87 -14.04 -22.80
C GLY A 781 -31.41 -15.40 -23.27
N GLY A 782 -32.65 -15.47 -23.77
CA GLY A 782 -33.28 -16.68 -24.31
C GLY A 782 -34.18 -17.43 -23.32
N TYR A 783 -34.53 -16.85 -22.18
CA TYR A 783 -35.55 -17.44 -21.29
C TYR A 783 -36.96 -17.20 -21.84
N LYS A 784 -37.74 -18.27 -21.90
CA LYS A 784 -39.11 -18.29 -22.47
C LYS A 784 -40.18 -18.74 -21.47
N ASP A 785 -39.78 -19.23 -20.30
CA ASP A 785 -40.70 -19.59 -19.23
C ASP A 785 -41.05 -18.33 -18.42
N ALA A 786 -42.20 -17.75 -18.74
CA ALA A 786 -42.68 -16.55 -18.07
C ALA A 786 -42.97 -16.77 -16.57
N GLU A 787 -43.46 -17.94 -16.16
CA GLU A 787 -43.77 -18.24 -14.75
C GLU A 787 -42.48 -18.31 -13.93
N GLN A 788 -41.43 -18.89 -14.50
CA GLN A 788 -40.10 -18.93 -13.90
C GLN A 788 -39.46 -17.54 -13.79
N VAL A 789 -39.62 -16.68 -14.80
CA VAL A 789 -39.18 -15.26 -14.78
C VAL A 789 -39.93 -14.49 -13.67
N GLU A 790 -41.26 -14.59 -13.61
CA GLU A 790 -42.06 -13.96 -12.54
C GLU A 790 -41.61 -14.42 -11.15
N THR A 791 -41.39 -15.73 -10.98
CA THR A 791 -40.99 -16.30 -9.69
C THR A 791 -39.70 -15.67 -9.19
N VAL A 792 -38.67 -15.54 -10.04
CA VAL A 792 -37.40 -14.93 -9.62
C VAL A 792 -37.50 -13.41 -9.43
N ILE A 793 -38.31 -12.70 -10.22
CA ILE A 793 -38.62 -11.28 -9.96
C ILE A 793 -39.24 -11.12 -8.56
N GLN A 794 -40.21 -11.95 -8.19
CA GLN A 794 -40.81 -11.89 -6.85
C GLN A 794 -39.82 -12.26 -5.75
N ARG A 795 -38.94 -13.25 -5.95
CA ARG A 795 -37.87 -13.58 -4.98
C ARG A 795 -36.89 -12.42 -4.79
N ALA A 796 -36.50 -11.73 -5.86
CA ALA A 796 -35.63 -10.55 -5.79
C ALA A 796 -36.30 -9.37 -5.04
N TRP A 797 -37.61 -9.17 -5.21
CA TRP A 797 -38.35 -8.14 -4.45
C TRP A 797 -38.55 -8.45 -2.97
N ASN A 798 -38.51 -9.74 -2.60
CA ASN A 798 -38.64 -10.24 -1.23
C ASN A 798 -37.31 -10.79 -0.70
N LEU A 799 -36.17 -10.32 -1.23
CA LEU A 799 -34.84 -10.85 -0.98
C LEU A 799 -34.51 -10.94 0.51
N GLU A 800 -34.95 -9.97 1.33
CA GLU A 800 -34.77 -9.95 2.79
C GLU A 800 -35.52 -11.07 3.55
N LEU A 801 -36.42 -11.78 2.88
CA LEU A 801 -37.19 -12.92 3.41
C LEU A 801 -36.62 -14.28 2.94
N GLU A 802 -35.67 -14.29 2.01
CA GLU A 802 -35.05 -15.51 1.48
C GLU A 802 -34.14 -16.18 2.53
N ASN A 803 -34.52 -17.38 2.96
CA ASN A 803 -33.73 -18.20 3.90
C ASN A 803 -32.53 -18.91 3.22
N ASN A 804 -32.50 -18.94 1.88
CA ASN A 804 -31.36 -19.40 1.09
C ASN A 804 -31.41 -18.71 -0.29
N LEU A 805 -30.24 -18.53 -0.92
CA LEU A 805 -30.11 -17.80 -2.18
C LEU A 805 -29.82 -18.71 -3.38
N ILE A 806 -30.24 -19.98 -3.30
CA ILE A 806 -30.14 -20.96 -4.40
C ILE A 806 -31.34 -20.78 -5.34
N GLY A 807 -31.17 -21.05 -6.63
CA GLY A 807 -32.21 -20.91 -7.66
C GLY A 807 -32.46 -19.47 -8.11
N PHE A 808 -31.45 -18.61 -8.07
CA PHE A 808 -31.44 -17.35 -8.82
C PHE A 808 -30.83 -17.54 -10.22
N SER A 809 -30.12 -18.65 -10.46
CA SER A 809 -29.87 -19.19 -11.79
C SER A 809 -30.99 -20.13 -12.26
N PHE A 810 -31.04 -20.38 -13.57
CA PHE A 810 -31.92 -21.37 -14.18
C PHE A 810 -31.16 -22.30 -15.12
N LYS A 811 -31.64 -23.54 -15.23
CA LYS A 811 -31.15 -24.55 -16.18
C LYS A 811 -31.64 -24.32 -17.60
#